data_AF-A0AAW0RZI4-F1
#
_entry.id   AF-A0AAW0RZI4-F1
#
_cell.length_a   1.000
_cell.length_b   1.000
_cell.length_c   1.000
_cell.angle_alpha   90.00
_cell.angle_beta   90.00
_cell.angle_gamma   90.00
#
_symmetry.space_group_name_H-M   'P 1'
#
loop_
_entity.id
_entity.type
_entity.pdbx_description
1 polymer ?
#
loop_
_entity_poly.entity_id
_entity_poly.type
_entity_poly.pdbx_seq_one_letter_code
_entity_poly.pdbx_strand_id
1 'polypeptide(L)'
;MAVDSEPRPANASVAEKSQQLHQGAKAEGFQNGAEKTHVASSVTSDGYSDIDGLADKFRGHLVIPVVSKSPGSSPWTALVPESTITENGISVDTINDCISSKDTWRAGDVVLQGLTVRAVIGPRGLLLTQESNQSHQDTSVHLDESGSSANVSLVVQPDGTLEVHKTCSHDGIDENGRPWLERQNRFLETSIAVQETDIFVKPLKFTANDETFSIDFPYLASQTLAQLAMAGMGGNLLLDTTSELLGEMAQKVWPKTATEAPNDFIEKAHFDRIDRRVAIARAAVPELGAIIDSREIVLNGRTLLGFHSVMEHLRNHPAIEAISPTLIGEIHGDLNLHNILCCVGPSANRPVALIDPRGVHLLSDFAKTRDFEPGDYAYELSKLKFSLSAFSEIRHGFLRLQGQGTDFRISFHHHSGSDTMRQADADFFDALSSNVEFMKWVKMVEPAGFDALRKRVLLGEAANFVADAACALGRDTVHEVIPLFLIGLDKLNSVLATLNDTISEHKLDDWFASSGGQGTTAGIRAVQQSLLKSRVAEPLWDVLEISVPANRMTTARDLLQRLRGKCFPLHMGIYNSSLPNSDLKFPCVVLHGLAEEKGPTDAVLSGVMQANTFFDASGVPEKVQSALRIISVQATGDDSTSFGRQGSKLLAPGPWGASPLELVLLTCQQFRFGRGGRWIVDDASFCVLSRELQPPTADVCVLACAPNADDVLRPVQAAVQKALIKSGLDASSTQNSLPTPTVLPVMFLSTEAANALTQSAKKGVQCKGSLLTDIVFASKMDKGSWIELYSAMGLVGDVAAAWEAAQKLSAAIDAEAEFVSGGDKVTIYRFSSLEEYKSLIRKAKSDPDMNSLAFLAATLAWREQWAIGE
;
A
#
# COMPACT_ATOMS: atom_id res chain seq x y z
N MET A 1 43.63 -14.04 9.60
CA MET A 1 44.40 -14.17 8.35
C MET A 1 43.64 -13.41 7.29
N ALA A 2 44.22 -12.33 6.79
CA ALA A 2 43.64 -11.46 5.77
C ALA A 2 43.70 -12.14 4.41
N VAL A 3 42.61 -12.14 3.63
CA VAL A 3 42.65 -12.35 2.18
C VAL A 3 41.47 -11.62 1.52
N ASP A 4 41.83 -10.53 0.84
CA ASP A 4 41.43 -10.08 -0.49
C ASP A 4 39.96 -10.14 -0.95
N SER A 5 39.38 -8.95 -1.01
CA SER A 5 38.30 -8.57 -1.92
C SER A 5 38.78 -8.58 -3.38
N GLU A 6 38.33 -9.53 -4.19
CA GLU A 6 38.52 -9.48 -5.65
C GLU A 6 37.45 -8.59 -6.34
N PRO A 7 37.84 -7.81 -7.36
CA PRO A 7 36.92 -6.97 -8.13
C PRO A 7 36.25 -7.76 -9.27
N ARG A 8 34.95 -7.51 -9.49
CA ARG A 8 34.20 -7.98 -10.68
C ARG A 8 34.89 -7.53 -11.98
N PRO A 9 35.04 -8.38 -13.01
CA PRO A 9 35.43 -7.92 -14.34
C PRO A 9 34.22 -7.56 -15.21
N ALA A 10 34.40 -6.51 -16.02
CA ALA A 10 33.47 -5.95 -16.98
C ALA A 10 33.58 -6.60 -18.38
N ASN A 11 32.43 -6.76 -19.05
CA ASN A 11 32.11 -6.81 -20.49
C ASN A 11 32.97 -7.61 -21.52
N ALA A 12 32.25 -8.46 -22.28
CA ALA A 12 32.24 -8.71 -23.75
C ALA A 12 33.57 -8.95 -24.50
N SER A 13 33.74 -9.81 -25.51
CA SER A 13 32.91 -10.61 -26.44
C SER A 13 33.86 -11.58 -27.18
N VAL A 14 33.36 -12.54 -27.96
CA VAL A 14 33.74 -12.80 -29.39
C VAL A 14 33.04 -14.08 -29.89
N ALA A 15 32.49 -13.95 -31.08
CA ALA A 15 31.73 -14.93 -31.84
C ALA A 15 32.57 -16.09 -32.39
N GLU A 16 31.94 -17.25 -32.62
CA GLU A 16 32.24 -18.08 -33.79
C GLU A 16 31.04 -18.92 -34.23
N LYS A 17 30.84 -18.94 -35.55
CA LYS A 17 29.73 -19.58 -36.29
C LYS A 17 30.01 -21.06 -36.54
N SER A 18 28.95 -21.88 -36.64
CA SER A 18 28.79 -22.99 -37.60
C SER A 18 27.31 -23.42 -37.60
N GLN A 19 26.47 -22.99 -38.53
CA GLN A 19 26.18 -23.57 -39.86
C GLN A 19 25.69 -25.05 -39.87
N GLN A 20 24.39 -25.15 -40.22
CA GLN A 20 23.80 -25.98 -41.29
C GLN A 20 23.09 -27.31 -40.97
N LEU A 21 21.97 -27.43 -41.70
CA LEU A 21 21.21 -28.61 -42.17
C LEU A 21 20.26 -29.29 -41.17
N HIS A 22 19.09 -29.80 -41.54
CA HIS A 22 18.07 -29.54 -42.57
C HIS A 22 16.98 -30.60 -42.31
N GLN A 23 15.71 -30.23 -42.56
CA GLN A 23 14.64 -31.09 -43.12
C GLN A 23 13.86 -32.09 -42.25
N GLY A 24 12.53 -32.02 -42.45
CA GLY A 24 11.60 -33.16 -42.46
C GLY A 24 10.50 -33.06 -41.40
N ALA A 25 9.33 -32.45 -41.65
CA ALA A 25 8.14 -33.03 -42.32
C ALA A 25 7.50 -34.18 -41.49
N LYS A 26 6.19 -34.34 -41.30
CA LYS A 26 4.90 -33.64 -41.56
C LYS A 26 3.80 -34.62 -41.08
N ALA A 27 2.55 -34.14 -40.95
CA ALA A 27 1.26 -34.87 -40.99
C ALA A 27 0.84 -35.61 -39.69
N GLU A 28 -0.23 -35.19 -38.97
CA GLU A 28 -1.69 -35.14 -39.24
C GLU A 28 -2.44 -36.38 -38.71
N GLY A 29 -3.57 -36.17 -37.99
CA GLY A 29 -4.53 -37.24 -37.67
C GLY A 29 -5.58 -37.00 -36.56
N PHE A 30 -6.60 -36.19 -36.87
CA PHE A 30 -8.07 -36.34 -36.59
C PHE A 30 -8.69 -36.76 -35.22
N GLN A 31 -9.60 -35.87 -34.71
CA GLN A 31 -11.05 -36.00 -34.32
C GLN A 31 -11.57 -37.26 -33.56
N ASN A 32 -12.54 -37.29 -32.63
CA ASN A 32 -13.66 -36.39 -32.26
C ASN A 32 -14.35 -36.90 -30.94
N GLY A 33 -15.02 -36.01 -30.19
CA GLY A 33 -16.38 -36.24 -29.65
C GLY A 33 -16.61 -36.41 -28.13
N ALA A 34 -17.31 -35.45 -27.49
CA ALA A 34 -18.65 -35.61 -26.87
C ALA A 34 -19.03 -34.42 -25.94
N GLU A 35 -20.25 -33.90 -26.10
CA GLU A 35 -20.88 -32.78 -25.38
C GLU A 35 -21.52 -33.16 -24.02
N LYS A 36 -21.82 -32.08 -23.25
CA LYS A 36 -22.78 -31.89 -22.12
C LYS A 36 -22.11 -31.87 -20.72
N THR A 37 -22.35 -30.88 -19.85
CA THR A 37 -23.62 -30.21 -19.50
C THR A 37 -23.36 -28.83 -18.87
N HIS A 38 -24.16 -27.82 -19.24
CA HIS A 38 -24.24 -26.53 -18.56
C HIS A 38 -24.97 -26.68 -17.21
N VAL A 39 -24.34 -26.22 -16.14
CA VAL A 39 -25.02 -25.77 -14.92
C VAL A 39 -24.66 -24.30 -14.74
N ALA A 40 -25.65 -23.43 -14.96
CA ALA A 40 -25.54 -22.01 -14.65
C ALA A 40 -25.63 -21.85 -13.13
N SER A 41 -24.51 -21.53 -12.48
CA SER A 41 -24.49 -20.95 -11.14
C SER A 41 -24.41 -19.43 -11.25
N SER A 42 -25.17 -18.80 -10.37
CA SER A 42 -25.43 -17.37 -10.23
C SER A 42 -24.19 -16.48 -10.22
N VAL A 43 -24.34 -15.34 -10.89
CA VAL A 43 -23.48 -14.14 -10.95
C VAL A 43 -22.71 -13.90 -9.64
N THR A 44 -21.43 -14.27 -9.64
CA THR A 44 -20.42 -13.84 -8.67
C THR A 44 -19.59 -12.73 -9.29
N SER A 45 -19.27 -11.70 -8.51
CA SER A 45 -18.56 -10.49 -8.95
C SER A 45 -17.26 -10.80 -9.70
N ASP A 46 -17.19 -10.41 -10.98
CA ASP A 46 -16.02 -10.40 -11.88
C ASP A 46 -14.91 -9.41 -11.42
N GLY A 47 -14.68 -9.26 -10.12
CA GLY A 47 -14.01 -8.09 -9.55
C GLY A 47 -12.48 -8.10 -9.59
N TYR A 48 -11.85 -9.27 -9.67
CA TYR A 48 -10.40 -9.42 -9.49
C TYR A 48 -9.81 -10.37 -10.54
N SER A 49 -8.85 -9.86 -11.31
CA SER A 49 -8.03 -10.64 -12.23
C SER A 49 -6.79 -11.19 -11.50
N ASP A 50 -6.26 -12.35 -11.90
CA ASP A 50 -5.01 -12.89 -11.32
C ASP A 50 -3.80 -11.91 -11.43
N ILE A 51 -3.92 -10.84 -12.23
CA ILE A 51 -2.93 -9.77 -12.37
C ILE A 51 -2.99 -8.71 -11.27
N ASP A 52 -4.10 -8.55 -10.57
CA ASP A 52 -4.26 -7.43 -9.63
C ASP A 52 -3.35 -7.56 -8.39
N GLY A 53 -2.84 -8.76 -8.09
CA GLY A 53 -1.79 -9.01 -7.08
C GLY A 53 -0.37 -9.12 -7.65
N LEU A 54 -0.22 -8.99 -8.97
CA LEU A 54 1.05 -9.06 -9.72
C LEU A 54 1.60 -7.67 -10.04
N ALA A 55 0.70 -6.70 -10.18
CA ALA A 55 0.97 -5.30 -10.53
C ALA A 55 2.06 -4.64 -9.65
N ASP A 56 2.06 -4.95 -8.35
CA ASP A 56 3.01 -4.43 -7.37
C ASP A 56 4.40 -5.04 -7.51
N LYS A 57 4.51 -6.29 -8.00
CA LYS A 57 5.78 -6.97 -8.25
C LYS A 57 6.46 -6.40 -9.49
N PHE A 58 5.68 -6.06 -10.52
CA PHE A 58 6.18 -5.44 -11.75
C PHE A 58 6.17 -3.91 -11.68
N ARG A 59 6.86 -3.29 -10.70
CA ARG A 59 6.83 -1.82 -10.50
C ARG A 59 7.27 -1.01 -11.72
N GLY A 60 8.06 -1.58 -12.63
CA GLY A 60 8.42 -0.95 -13.92
C GLY A 60 7.30 -0.95 -14.97
N HIS A 61 6.14 -1.54 -14.66
CA HIS A 61 4.97 -1.63 -15.53
C HIS A 61 3.80 -0.83 -14.96
N LEU A 62 2.97 -0.34 -15.87
CA LEU A 62 1.69 0.30 -15.61
C LEU A 62 0.57 -0.71 -15.79
N VAL A 63 -0.38 -0.72 -14.87
CA VAL A 63 -1.59 -1.54 -14.97
C VAL A 63 -2.63 -0.79 -15.78
N ILE A 64 -3.14 -1.42 -16.83
CA ILE A 64 -4.20 -0.89 -17.67
C ILE A 64 -5.42 -1.83 -17.58
N PRO A 65 -6.49 -1.42 -16.88
CA PRO A 65 -7.77 -2.12 -16.98
C PRO A 65 -8.38 -1.85 -18.37
N VAL A 66 -8.53 -2.90 -19.16
CA VAL A 66 -9.04 -2.84 -20.53
C VAL A 66 -10.57 -2.92 -20.49
N VAL A 67 -11.20 -1.91 -21.07
CA VAL A 67 -12.66 -1.82 -21.11
C VAL A 67 -13.16 -2.67 -22.27
N SER A 68 -13.86 -3.77 -21.96
CA SER A 68 -14.50 -4.55 -23.02
C SER A 68 -15.57 -3.72 -23.74
N LYS A 69 -15.60 -3.82 -25.08
CA LYS A 69 -16.66 -3.25 -25.92
C LYS A 69 -17.95 -4.07 -25.89
N SER A 70 -17.90 -5.28 -25.32
CA SER A 70 -19.03 -6.22 -25.23
C SER A 70 -19.60 -6.23 -23.81
N PRO A 71 -20.89 -5.90 -23.62
CA PRO A 71 -21.55 -5.99 -22.32
C PRO A 71 -21.49 -7.43 -21.78
N GLY A 72 -20.92 -7.62 -20.58
CA GLY A 72 -20.95 -8.91 -19.86
C GLY A 72 -19.71 -9.81 -20.01
N SER A 73 -18.63 -9.36 -20.65
CA SER A 73 -17.35 -10.10 -20.65
C SER A 73 -16.37 -9.51 -19.63
N SER A 74 -15.70 -10.31 -18.80
CA SER A 74 -14.76 -9.82 -17.78
C SER A 74 -13.64 -8.97 -18.41
N PRO A 75 -13.25 -7.80 -17.89
CA PRO A 75 -12.26 -6.95 -18.54
C PRO A 75 -10.88 -7.64 -18.63
N TRP A 76 -10.08 -7.32 -19.65
CA TRP A 76 -8.65 -7.67 -19.66
C TRP A 76 -7.90 -6.73 -18.71
N THR A 77 -6.78 -7.19 -18.14
CA THR A 77 -5.83 -6.34 -17.43
C THR A 77 -4.47 -6.47 -18.09
N ALA A 78 -3.84 -5.36 -18.46
CA ALA A 78 -2.52 -5.38 -19.11
C ALA A 78 -1.46 -4.68 -18.27
N LEU A 79 -0.34 -5.36 -18.02
CA LEU A 79 0.89 -4.80 -17.47
C LEU A 79 1.77 -4.31 -18.62
N VAL A 80 1.91 -3.00 -18.74
CA VAL A 80 2.59 -2.34 -19.86
C VAL A 80 3.86 -1.66 -19.38
N PRO A 81 5.04 -1.88 -20.00
CA PRO A 81 6.27 -1.21 -19.58
C PRO A 81 6.09 0.31 -19.55
N GLU A 82 6.53 0.95 -18.48
CA GLU A 82 6.36 2.41 -18.29
C GLU A 82 6.88 3.20 -19.50
N SER A 83 8.02 2.80 -20.07
CA SER A 83 8.62 3.39 -21.28
C SER A 83 7.69 3.41 -22.50
N THR A 84 6.74 2.48 -22.59
CA THR A 84 5.82 2.40 -23.75
C THR A 84 4.87 3.58 -23.81
N ILE A 85 4.31 3.98 -22.66
CA ILE A 85 3.45 5.17 -22.59
C ILE A 85 4.33 6.42 -22.55
N THR A 86 5.46 6.36 -21.84
CA THR A 86 6.27 7.53 -21.49
C THR A 86 7.27 7.99 -22.55
N GLU A 87 7.82 7.09 -23.37
CA GLU A 87 8.82 7.40 -24.40
C GLU A 87 8.24 7.33 -25.81
N ASN A 88 7.34 6.38 -26.07
CA ASN A 88 6.75 6.18 -27.40
C ASN A 88 5.44 6.96 -27.61
N GLY A 89 4.91 7.64 -26.58
CA GLY A 89 3.72 8.49 -26.68
C GLY A 89 2.42 7.75 -27.03
N ILE A 90 2.35 6.45 -26.78
CA ILE A 90 1.17 5.63 -27.07
C ILE A 90 0.12 5.87 -25.99
N SER A 91 -1.07 6.35 -26.36
CA SER A 91 -2.18 6.56 -25.43
C SER A 91 -2.77 5.25 -24.92
N VAL A 92 -3.25 5.26 -23.67
CA VAL A 92 -3.90 4.10 -23.03
C VAL A 92 -5.10 3.61 -23.83
N ASP A 93 -5.90 4.52 -24.39
CA ASP A 93 -7.06 4.14 -25.19
C ASP A 93 -6.70 3.40 -26.49
N THR A 94 -5.52 3.67 -27.08
CA THR A 94 -5.03 2.88 -28.22
C THR A 94 -4.72 1.45 -27.80
N ILE A 95 -4.06 1.27 -26.65
CA ILE A 95 -3.75 -0.05 -26.11
C ILE A 95 -5.05 -0.79 -25.78
N ASN A 96 -5.98 -0.10 -25.11
CA ASN A 96 -7.29 -0.61 -24.75
C ASN A 96 -8.12 -1.00 -26.00
N ASP A 97 -8.16 -0.15 -27.03
CA ASP A 97 -8.85 -0.42 -28.29
C ASP A 97 -8.27 -1.64 -29.01
N CYS A 98 -6.94 -1.76 -29.06
CA CYS A 98 -6.27 -2.93 -29.62
C CYS A 98 -6.62 -4.19 -28.83
N ILE A 99 -6.45 -4.18 -27.51
CA ILE A 99 -6.70 -5.37 -26.66
C ILE A 99 -8.17 -5.77 -26.71
N SER A 100 -9.09 -4.82 -26.61
CA SER A 100 -10.54 -5.05 -26.63
C SER A 100 -11.08 -5.46 -28.00
N SER A 101 -10.32 -5.25 -29.09
CA SER A 101 -10.72 -5.68 -30.44
C SER A 101 -10.59 -7.19 -30.68
N LYS A 102 -9.95 -7.91 -29.77
CA LYS A 102 -9.67 -9.34 -29.88
C LYS A 102 -10.13 -10.07 -28.62
N ASP A 103 -10.87 -11.17 -28.81
CA ASP A 103 -11.40 -11.93 -27.68
C ASP A 103 -10.34 -12.78 -26.96
N THR A 104 -9.24 -13.12 -27.63
CA THR A 104 -8.19 -14.01 -27.10
C THR A 104 -6.80 -13.55 -27.53
N TRP A 105 -5.82 -13.61 -26.63
CA TRP A 105 -4.43 -13.27 -26.89
C TRP A 105 -3.51 -14.47 -26.67
N ARG A 106 -2.30 -14.44 -27.25
CA ARG A 106 -1.24 -15.44 -27.08
C ARG A 106 0.12 -14.76 -26.98
N ALA A 107 1.08 -15.42 -26.34
CA ALA A 107 2.46 -14.98 -26.34
C ALA A 107 2.97 -14.80 -27.79
N GLY A 108 3.66 -13.70 -28.05
CA GLY A 108 4.15 -13.29 -29.37
C GLY A 108 3.14 -12.51 -30.22
N ASP A 109 1.86 -12.43 -29.82
CA ASP A 109 0.90 -11.59 -30.54
C ASP A 109 1.31 -10.11 -30.48
N VAL A 110 1.26 -9.43 -31.62
CA VAL A 110 1.52 -7.99 -31.70
C VAL A 110 0.27 -7.24 -31.23
N VAL A 111 0.40 -6.42 -30.19
CA VAL A 111 -0.67 -5.50 -29.74
C VAL A 111 -0.68 -4.25 -30.62
N LEU A 112 0.50 -3.69 -30.84
CA LEU A 112 0.78 -2.55 -31.70
C LEU A 112 2.27 -2.56 -32.09
N GLN A 113 2.66 -1.79 -33.10
CA GLN A 113 4.05 -1.79 -33.58
C GLN A 113 5.05 -1.51 -32.45
N GLY A 114 5.99 -2.44 -32.20
CA GLY A 114 6.96 -2.33 -31.13
C GLY A 114 6.50 -2.84 -29.76
N LEU A 115 5.26 -3.32 -29.62
CA LEU A 115 4.69 -3.85 -28.37
C LEU A 115 3.99 -5.19 -28.61
N THR A 116 4.50 -6.24 -27.96
CA THR A 116 4.00 -7.61 -28.11
C THR A 116 3.52 -8.16 -26.78
N VAL A 117 2.59 -9.11 -26.84
CA VAL A 117 2.20 -9.93 -25.68
C VAL A 117 3.38 -10.82 -25.35
N ARG A 118 4.00 -10.56 -24.20
CA ARG A 118 5.05 -11.44 -23.66
C ARG A 118 4.44 -12.74 -23.17
N ALA A 119 3.39 -12.62 -22.35
CA ALA A 119 2.67 -13.74 -21.77
C ALA A 119 1.21 -13.37 -21.51
N VAL A 120 0.37 -14.40 -21.55
CA VAL A 120 -1.01 -14.33 -21.08
C VAL A 120 -1.02 -14.94 -19.69
N ILE A 121 -1.41 -14.15 -18.69
CA ILE A 121 -1.38 -14.53 -17.28
C ILE A 121 -2.82 -14.72 -16.79
N GLY A 122 -3.14 -15.92 -16.30
CA GLY A 122 -4.50 -16.26 -15.92
C GLY A 122 -5.49 -16.14 -17.09
N PRO A 123 -6.80 -16.02 -16.82
CA PRO A 123 -7.82 -16.04 -17.88
C PRO A 123 -7.87 -14.76 -18.71
N ARG A 124 -7.53 -13.59 -18.12
CA ARG A 124 -7.65 -12.27 -18.78
C ARG A 124 -6.53 -11.27 -18.42
N GLY A 125 -5.35 -11.77 -18.11
CA GLY A 125 -4.17 -10.93 -17.87
C GLY A 125 -3.18 -10.93 -19.03
N LEU A 126 -2.55 -9.78 -19.32
CA LEU A 126 -1.48 -9.65 -20.31
C LEU A 126 -0.26 -8.99 -19.71
N LEU A 127 0.91 -9.59 -19.89
CA LEU A 127 2.20 -8.93 -19.71
C LEU A 127 2.71 -8.51 -21.08
N LEU A 128 2.98 -7.23 -21.28
CA LEU A 128 3.46 -6.69 -22.55
C LEU A 128 4.96 -6.38 -22.48
N THR A 129 5.66 -6.47 -23.62
CA THR A 129 7.08 -6.11 -23.74
C THR A 129 7.39 -5.35 -25.01
N GLN A 130 8.44 -4.53 -24.99
CA GLN A 130 8.95 -3.85 -26.17
C GLN A 130 9.82 -4.79 -27.04
N GLU A 131 9.68 -4.69 -28.37
CA GLU A 131 10.38 -5.54 -29.34
C GLU A 131 11.91 -5.34 -29.37
N SER A 132 12.44 -4.21 -28.88
CA SER A 132 13.89 -3.92 -28.84
C SER A 132 14.66 -4.73 -27.79
N ASN A 133 13.98 -5.38 -26.84
CA ASN A 133 14.59 -6.24 -25.80
C ASN A 133 14.83 -7.69 -26.26
N GLN A 134 15.05 -7.92 -27.57
CA GLN A 134 15.37 -9.24 -28.10
C GLN A 134 16.75 -9.78 -27.65
N SER A 135 17.62 -8.94 -27.09
CA SER A 135 18.81 -9.39 -26.36
C SER A 135 18.59 -9.25 -24.85
N HIS A 136 18.75 -10.36 -24.13
CA HIS A 136 18.72 -10.54 -22.66
C HIS A 136 17.41 -11.06 -22.07
N GLN A 137 17.27 -12.39 -22.16
CA GLN A 137 17.05 -13.39 -21.09
C GLN A 137 16.44 -13.05 -19.70
N ASP A 138 16.29 -11.80 -19.26
CA ASP A 138 15.70 -11.52 -17.94
C ASP A 138 14.18 -11.45 -18.01
N THR A 139 13.59 -12.65 -18.10
CA THR A 139 12.17 -12.93 -17.85
C THR A 139 11.80 -12.88 -16.36
N SER A 140 12.77 -12.49 -15.54
CA SER A 140 12.71 -12.58 -14.10
C SER A 140 12.66 -11.18 -13.48
N VAL A 141 11.71 -10.96 -12.59
CA VAL A 141 11.70 -9.77 -11.73
C VAL A 141 12.32 -10.16 -10.40
N HIS A 142 13.41 -9.50 -10.02
CA HIS A 142 13.95 -9.67 -8.68
C HIS A 142 12.92 -9.22 -7.65
N LEU A 143 12.60 -10.07 -6.69
CA LEU A 143 11.72 -9.74 -5.58
C LEU A 143 12.59 -9.22 -4.43
N ASP A 144 12.59 -7.91 -4.21
CA ASP A 144 13.30 -7.22 -3.10
C ASP A 144 12.66 -7.48 -1.72
N GLU A 145 12.32 -8.74 -1.44
CA GLU A 145 11.67 -9.19 -0.21
C GLU A 145 12.57 -10.14 0.61
N SER A 146 13.68 -10.64 0.04
CA SER A 146 14.57 -11.60 0.70
C SER A 146 15.39 -10.97 1.83
N GLY A 147 15.21 -11.46 3.05
CA GLY A 147 16.08 -11.17 4.19
C GLY A 147 17.26 -12.15 4.33
N SER A 148 17.44 -13.03 3.35
CA SER A 148 18.46 -14.08 3.35
C SER A 148 19.45 -13.87 2.20
N SER A 149 20.53 -14.65 2.21
CA SER A 149 21.52 -14.66 1.13
C SER A 149 21.02 -15.31 -0.18
N ALA A 150 19.77 -15.79 -0.22
CA ALA A 150 19.16 -16.34 -1.43
C ALA A 150 18.54 -15.22 -2.29
N ASN A 151 18.77 -15.32 -3.60
CA ASN A 151 18.11 -14.50 -4.61
C ASN A 151 16.73 -15.10 -4.89
N VAL A 152 15.71 -14.24 -4.94
CA VAL A 152 14.33 -14.63 -5.24
C VAL A 152 13.88 -13.83 -6.45
N SER A 153 13.40 -14.52 -7.49
CA SER A 153 12.87 -13.87 -8.69
C SER A 153 11.54 -14.48 -9.12
N LEU A 154 10.68 -13.64 -9.68
CA LEU A 154 9.42 -14.05 -10.30
C LEU A 154 9.65 -14.24 -11.79
N VAL A 155 9.46 -15.46 -12.27
CA VAL A 155 9.74 -15.89 -13.65
C VAL A 155 8.44 -16.16 -14.38
N VAL A 156 8.36 -15.63 -15.60
CA VAL A 156 7.24 -15.89 -16.52
C VAL A 156 7.60 -17.04 -17.46
N GLN A 157 6.91 -18.17 -17.34
CA GLN A 157 7.14 -19.34 -18.17
C GLN A 157 6.58 -19.17 -19.60
N PRO A 158 7.08 -19.93 -20.60
CA PRO A 158 6.61 -19.83 -21.99
C PRO A 158 5.12 -20.10 -22.18
N ASP A 159 4.50 -20.87 -21.29
CA ASP A 159 3.07 -21.19 -21.29
C ASP A 159 2.21 -20.12 -20.61
N GLY A 160 2.82 -19.06 -20.07
CA GLY A 160 2.16 -17.97 -19.37
C GLY A 160 1.98 -18.17 -17.87
N THR A 161 2.42 -19.32 -17.33
CA THR A 161 2.43 -19.54 -15.88
C THR A 161 3.53 -18.70 -15.20
N LEU A 162 3.31 -18.39 -13.93
CA LEU A 162 4.24 -17.64 -13.11
C LEU A 162 4.85 -18.59 -12.06
N GLU A 163 6.17 -18.54 -11.94
CA GLU A 163 6.93 -19.33 -10.97
C GLU A 163 7.84 -18.41 -10.16
N VAL A 164 8.02 -18.73 -8.88
CA VAL A 164 9.01 -18.05 -8.03
C VAL A 164 10.27 -18.92 -7.99
N HIS A 165 11.38 -18.40 -8.51
CA HIS A 165 12.69 -19.03 -8.52
C HIS A 165 13.51 -18.51 -7.33
N LYS A 166 13.86 -19.39 -6.39
CA LYS A 166 14.72 -19.08 -5.25
C LYS A 166 16.04 -19.82 -5.39
N THR A 167 17.17 -19.11 -5.39
CA THR A 167 18.50 -19.69 -5.62
C THR A 167 19.57 -19.14 -4.69
N CYS A 168 20.53 -19.97 -4.30
CA CYS A 168 21.72 -19.55 -3.56
C CYS A 168 22.94 -20.40 -3.92
N SER A 169 24.11 -19.75 -4.01
CA SER A 169 25.39 -20.38 -4.38
C SER A 169 26.43 -20.38 -3.27
N HIS A 170 26.15 -19.74 -2.13
CA HIS A 170 27.10 -19.59 -1.04
C HIS A 170 26.44 -19.85 0.31
N ASP A 171 27.25 -20.16 1.32
CA ASP A 171 26.72 -20.49 2.65
C ASP A 171 26.11 -19.27 3.36
N GLY A 172 26.55 -18.06 3.03
CA GLY A 172 26.09 -16.85 3.71
C GLY A 172 26.69 -16.72 5.12
N ILE A 173 26.14 -15.80 5.92
CA ILE A 173 26.58 -15.55 7.30
C ILE A 173 25.72 -16.37 8.26
N ASP A 174 26.34 -17.12 9.17
CA ASP A 174 25.64 -18.10 10.04
C ASP A 174 24.85 -19.13 9.21
N GLU A 175 25.40 -19.52 8.05
CA GLU A 175 24.82 -20.46 7.08
C GLU A 175 23.45 -20.03 6.48
N ASN A 176 23.14 -18.74 6.51
CA ASN A 176 21.86 -18.19 6.06
C ASN A 176 21.64 -18.14 4.54
N GLY A 177 22.50 -18.78 3.75
CA GLY A 177 22.40 -18.95 2.31
C GLY A 177 21.98 -20.36 1.91
N ARG A 178 22.83 -21.06 1.16
CA ARG A 178 22.56 -22.40 0.62
C ARG A 178 22.15 -23.44 1.68
N PRO A 179 22.79 -23.56 2.85
CA PRO A 179 22.38 -24.54 3.86
C PRO A 179 20.95 -24.35 4.39
N TRP A 180 20.47 -23.10 4.50
CA TRP A 180 19.08 -22.83 4.86
C TRP A 180 18.11 -23.21 3.75
N LEU A 181 18.48 -22.96 2.49
CA LEU A 181 17.64 -23.34 1.35
C LEU A 181 17.52 -24.86 1.20
N GLU A 182 18.60 -25.60 1.44
CA GLU A 182 18.59 -27.06 1.48
C GLU A 182 17.70 -27.61 2.62
N ARG A 183 17.74 -26.98 3.80
CA ARG A 183 16.87 -27.32 4.93
C ARG A 183 15.40 -27.03 4.64
N GLN A 184 15.11 -25.89 4.03
CA GLN A 184 13.77 -25.55 3.55
C GLN A 184 13.23 -26.63 2.62
N ASN A 185 14.02 -27.06 1.62
CA ASN A 185 13.61 -28.14 0.72
C ASN A 185 13.29 -29.43 1.49
N ARG A 186 14.17 -29.82 2.41
CA ARG A 186 13.98 -31.04 3.20
C ARG A 186 12.73 -30.99 4.07
N PHE A 187 12.46 -29.86 4.73
CA PHE A 187 11.20 -29.66 5.47
C PHE A 187 10.00 -29.86 4.55
N LEU A 188 10.00 -29.22 3.37
CA LEU A 188 8.90 -29.32 2.40
C LEU A 188 8.69 -30.74 1.83
N GLU A 189 9.76 -31.54 1.72
CA GLU A 189 9.68 -32.92 1.25
C GLU A 189 9.19 -33.90 2.31
N THR A 190 9.61 -33.71 3.57
CA THR A 190 9.52 -34.76 4.60
C THR A 190 8.58 -34.44 5.75
N SER A 191 8.15 -33.18 5.92
CA SER A 191 7.23 -32.78 7.00
C SER A 191 5.86 -33.46 6.85
N ILE A 192 5.37 -34.01 7.96
CA ILE A 192 4.01 -34.57 8.04
C ILE A 192 2.97 -33.45 7.86
N ALA A 193 3.21 -32.29 8.47
CA ALA A 193 2.33 -31.13 8.32
C ALA A 193 2.22 -30.67 6.85
N VAL A 194 3.33 -30.66 6.11
CA VAL A 194 3.32 -30.32 4.67
C VAL A 194 2.58 -31.38 3.85
N GLN A 195 2.67 -32.65 4.22
CA GLN A 195 1.98 -33.74 3.51
C GLN A 195 0.46 -33.71 3.75
N GLU A 196 0.04 -33.50 5.00
CA GLU A 196 -1.38 -33.59 5.41
C GLU A 196 -2.14 -32.26 5.29
N THR A 197 -1.45 -31.14 5.14
CA THR A 197 -2.07 -29.82 4.98
C THR A 197 -1.69 -29.18 3.64
N ASP A 198 -2.48 -28.19 3.24
CA ASP A 198 -2.19 -27.31 2.12
C ASP A 198 -1.73 -25.91 2.58
N ILE A 199 -1.40 -25.76 3.88
CA ILE A 199 -0.95 -24.48 4.47
C ILE A 199 0.36 -24.02 3.82
N PHE A 200 1.29 -24.94 3.57
CA PHE A 200 2.61 -24.62 3.04
C PHE A 200 2.64 -24.69 1.51
N VAL A 201 3.28 -23.72 0.88
CA VAL A 201 3.49 -23.73 -0.57
C VAL A 201 4.49 -24.81 -0.96
N LYS A 202 4.03 -25.81 -1.71
CA LYS A 202 4.84 -26.94 -2.15
C LYS A 202 5.72 -26.55 -3.35
N PRO A 203 6.98 -27.01 -3.40
CA PRO A 203 7.86 -26.74 -4.53
C PRO A 203 7.39 -27.51 -5.78
N LEU A 204 7.60 -26.92 -6.95
CA LEU A 204 7.40 -27.57 -8.25
C LEU A 204 8.55 -28.53 -8.56
N LYS A 205 9.78 -28.06 -8.30
CA LYS A 205 11.03 -28.79 -8.51
C LYS A 205 12.15 -28.10 -7.73
N PHE A 206 13.24 -28.83 -7.52
CA PHE A 206 14.49 -28.27 -7.05
C PHE A 206 15.63 -28.71 -7.97
N THR A 207 16.70 -27.91 -8.00
CA THR A 207 17.94 -28.22 -8.71
C THR A 207 19.09 -28.09 -7.73
N ALA A 208 19.89 -29.14 -7.60
CA ALA A 208 21.07 -29.16 -6.75
C ALA A 208 22.29 -29.58 -7.58
N ASN A 209 23.33 -28.73 -7.60
CA ASN A 209 24.64 -29.06 -8.13
C ASN A 209 25.74 -28.56 -7.19
N ASP A 210 27.01 -28.76 -7.53
CA ASP A 210 28.12 -28.40 -6.65
C ASP A 210 28.20 -26.89 -6.37
N GLU A 211 27.73 -26.05 -7.29
CA GLU A 211 27.85 -24.59 -7.21
C GLU A 211 26.59 -23.88 -6.68
N THR A 212 25.41 -24.45 -6.90
CA THR A 212 24.12 -23.77 -6.70
C THR A 212 23.05 -24.73 -6.19
N PHE A 213 22.15 -24.18 -5.37
CA PHE A 213 20.91 -24.84 -5.00
C PHE A 213 19.74 -23.91 -5.33
N SER A 214 18.73 -24.44 -6.03
CA SER A 214 17.55 -23.67 -6.43
C SER A 214 16.26 -24.45 -6.16
N ILE A 215 15.20 -23.74 -5.79
CA ILE A 215 13.84 -24.26 -5.65
C ILE A 215 12.89 -23.38 -6.46
N ASP A 216 12.04 -24.01 -7.26
CA ASP A 216 10.97 -23.35 -8.00
C ASP A 216 9.63 -23.59 -7.30
N PHE A 217 8.89 -22.51 -7.05
CA PHE A 217 7.56 -22.54 -6.44
C PHE A 217 6.49 -22.07 -7.43
N PRO A 218 5.24 -22.54 -7.31
CA PRO A 218 4.15 -21.89 -8.00
C PRO A 218 4.00 -20.46 -7.47
N TYR A 219 3.77 -19.50 -8.37
CA TYR A 219 3.36 -18.17 -7.94
C TYR A 219 1.90 -18.21 -7.50
N LEU A 220 1.64 -17.78 -6.27
CA LEU A 220 0.30 -17.53 -5.77
C LEU A 220 0.03 -16.04 -5.88
N ALA A 221 -1.05 -15.65 -6.58
CA ALA A 221 -1.52 -14.28 -6.56
C ALA A 221 -1.82 -13.88 -5.11
N SER A 222 -0.97 -13.05 -4.51
CA SER A 222 -0.97 -12.81 -3.07
C SER A 222 -0.14 -11.59 -2.70
N GLN A 223 -0.36 -11.11 -1.48
CA GLN A 223 0.51 -10.14 -0.80
C GLN A 223 0.99 -10.74 0.50
N THR A 224 2.20 -10.40 0.95
CA THR A 224 2.60 -10.80 2.29
C THR A 224 1.76 -10.04 3.32
N LEU A 225 1.52 -10.64 4.47
CA LEU A 225 0.78 -10.00 5.55
C LEU A 225 1.52 -8.74 6.04
N ALA A 226 2.85 -8.72 5.94
CA ALA A 226 3.66 -7.52 6.16
C ALA A 226 3.34 -6.41 5.14
N GLN A 227 3.18 -6.73 3.86
CA GLN A 227 2.77 -5.75 2.85
C GLN A 227 1.39 -5.16 3.15
N LEU A 228 0.42 -5.99 3.55
CA LEU A 228 -0.90 -5.51 3.95
C LEU A 228 -0.88 -4.72 5.27
N ALA A 229 -0.03 -5.12 6.24
CA ALA A 229 0.20 -4.34 7.45
C ALA A 229 0.76 -2.96 7.11
N MET A 230 1.76 -2.91 6.23
CA MET A 230 2.36 -1.69 5.71
C MET A 230 1.37 -0.85 4.89
N ALA A 231 0.42 -1.50 4.22
CA ALA A 231 -0.72 -0.87 3.56
C ALA A 231 -1.73 -0.24 4.52
N GLY A 232 -1.56 -0.40 5.83
CA GLY A 232 -2.47 0.06 6.86
C GLY A 232 -3.79 -0.69 6.89
N MET A 233 -3.77 -2.02 6.71
CA MET A 233 -4.97 -2.88 6.78
C MET A 233 -5.74 -2.79 8.11
N GLY A 234 -5.10 -2.28 9.17
CA GLY A 234 -5.64 -2.13 10.52
C GLY A 234 -5.29 -3.31 11.43
N GLY A 235 -5.02 -3.02 12.70
CA GLY A 235 -4.50 -4.00 13.66
C GLY A 235 -5.46 -5.18 13.90
N ASN A 236 -6.77 -4.93 13.95
CA ASN A 236 -7.75 -6.00 14.16
C ASN A 236 -7.73 -7.03 13.02
N LEU A 237 -7.79 -6.59 11.76
CA LEU A 237 -7.80 -7.52 10.62
C LEU A 237 -6.48 -8.32 10.54
N LEU A 238 -5.36 -7.67 10.88
CA LEU A 238 -4.06 -8.33 10.99
C LEU A 238 -4.08 -9.43 12.06
N LEU A 239 -4.62 -9.12 13.24
CA LEU A 239 -4.72 -10.05 14.36
C LEU A 239 -5.70 -11.19 14.10
N ASP A 240 -6.85 -10.91 13.50
CA ASP A 240 -7.82 -11.95 13.12
C ASP A 240 -7.18 -12.93 12.14
N THR A 241 -6.49 -12.40 11.11
CA THR A 241 -5.76 -13.21 10.11
C THR A 241 -4.69 -14.10 10.76
N THR A 242 -3.87 -13.53 11.65
CA THR A 242 -2.80 -14.29 12.34
C THR A 242 -3.37 -15.29 13.36
N SER A 243 -4.42 -14.91 14.10
CA SER A 243 -5.07 -15.75 15.11
C SER A 243 -5.71 -16.97 14.46
N GLU A 244 -6.43 -16.81 13.33
CA GLU A 244 -7.02 -17.92 12.60
C GLU A 244 -5.96 -18.91 12.09
N LEU A 245 -4.88 -18.40 11.50
CA LEU A 245 -3.73 -19.23 11.08
C LEU A 245 -3.14 -20.02 12.25
N LEU A 246 -2.91 -19.37 13.39
CA LEU A 246 -2.35 -20.02 14.58
C LEU A 246 -3.30 -21.04 15.18
N GLY A 247 -4.62 -20.81 15.12
CA GLY A 247 -5.64 -21.79 15.47
C GLY A 247 -5.58 -23.03 14.58
N GLU A 248 -5.40 -22.85 13.26
CA GLU A 248 -5.21 -23.97 12.32
C GLU A 248 -3.90 -24.73 12.60
N MET A 249 -2.79 -24.01 12.84
CA MET A 249 -1.50 -24.64 13.17
C MET A 249 -1.56 -25.43 14.48
N ALA A 250 -2.28 -24.92 15.49
CA ALA A 250 -2.51 -25.59 16.77
C ALA A 250 -3.30 -26.90 16.64
N GLN A 251 -4.08 -27.07 15.57
CA GLN A 251 -4.81 -28.30 15.31
C GLN A 251 -4.07 -29.27 14.40
N LYS A 252 -3.42 -28.74 13.35
CA LYS A 252 -2.98 -29.53 12.20
C LYS A 252 -1.47 -29.62 12.04
N VAL A 253 -0.70 -28.73 12.65
CA VAL A 253 0.76 -28.65 12.48
C VAL A 253 1.46 -29.13 13.76
N TRP A 254 1.44 -28.33 14.82
CA TRP A 254 2.21 -28.61 16.05
C TRP A 254 1.92 -29.97 16.71
N PRO A 255 0.65 -30.44 16.78
CA PRO A 255 0.36 -31.70 17.43
C PRO A 255 0.94 -32.94 16.72
N LYS A 256 1.23 -32.85 15.42
CA LYS A 256 1.50 -34.04 14.57
C LYS A 256 2.77 -34.78 14.94
N THR A 257 3.78 -34.04 15.36
CA THR A 257 5.11 -34.55 15.70
C THR A 257 5.54 -34.10 17.08
N ALA A 258 4.57 -33.73 17.93
CA ALA A 258 4.82 -33.30 19.30
C ALA A 258 5.52 -34.41 20.09
N THR A 259 6.68 -34.09 20.65
CA THR A 259 7.53 -34.96 21.45
C THR A 259 8.03 -34.20 22.68
N GLU A 260 8.52 -34.91 23.69
CA GLU A 260 9.03 -34.29 24.91
C GLU A 260 10.19 -33.33 24.60
N ALA A 261 10.10 -32.11 25.14
CA ALA A 261 11.13 -31.10 24.99
C ALA A 261 12.36 -31.43 25.83
N PRO A 262 13.59 -31.18 25.33
CA PRO A 262 14.78 -31.30 26.16
C PRO A 262 14.79 -30.22 27.25
N ASN A 263 15.23 -30.58 28.46
CA ASN A 263 15.27 -29.66 29.61
C ASN A 263 16.12 -28.40 29.36
N ASP A 264 17.09 -28.47 28.44
CA ASP A 264 17.97 -27.36 28.06
C ASP A 264 17.53 -26.63 26.78
N PHE A 265 16.26 -26.78 26.35
CA PHE A 265 15.74 -26.16 25.13
C PHE A 265 15.98 -24.64 25.11
N ILE A 266 15.64 -23.91 26.18
CA ILE A 266 15.79 -22.46 26.21
C ILE A 266 17.26 -22.03 26.06
N GLU A 267 18.18 -22.74 26.73
CA GLU A 267 19.61 -22.45 26.63
C GLU A 267 20.06 -22.56 25.17
N LYS A 268 19.75 -23.67 24.51
CA LYS A 268 20.18 -23.94 23.13
C LYS A 268 19.48 -23.04 22.10
N ALA A 269 18.15 -22.98 22.15
CA ALA A 269 17.32 -22.30 21.16
C ALA A 269 17.46 -20.77 21.22
N HIS A 270 17.71 -20.22 22.42
CA HIS A 270 17.76 -18.78 22.63
C HIS A 270 19.15 -18.29 23.05
N PHE A 271 19.71 -18.76 24.18
CA PHE A 271 20.90 -18.14 24.76
C PHE A 271 22.19 -18.46 23.99
N ASP A 272 22.45 -19.72 23.64
CA ASP A 272 23.60 -20.11 22.82
C ASP A 272 23.52 -19.48 21.42
N ARG A 273 22.31 -19.39 20.86
CA ARG A 273 22.05 -18.71 19.61
C ARG A 273 22.36 -17.20 19.69
N ILE A 274 21.96 -16.54 20.78
CA ILE A 274 22.30 -15.14 21.04
C ILE A 274 23.82 -14.99 21.08
N ASP A 275 24.52 -15.76 21.92
CA ASP A 275 25.96 -15.63 22.12
C ASP A 275 26.73 -15.83 20.80
N ARG A 276 26.38 -16.88 20.05
CA ARG A 276 26.99 -17.15 18.73
C ARG A 276 26.81 -15.98 17.77
N ARG A 277 25.59 -15.46 17.65
CA ARG A 277 25.28 -14.41 16.66
C ARG A 277 25.79 -13.04 17.08
N VAL A 278 25.81 -12.75 18.38
CA VAL A 278 26.47 -11.56 18.92
C VAL A 278 27.98 -11.61 18.65
N ALA A 279 28.62 -12.77 18.78
CA ALA A 279 30.03 -12.92 18.44
C ALA A 279 30.30 -12.64 16.95
N ILE A 280 29.45 -13.15 16.05
CA ILE A 280 29.51 -12.86 14.60
C ILE A 280 29.33 -11.35 14.34
N ALA A 281 28.27 -10.75 14.90
CA ALA A 281 27.97 -9.32 14.73
C ALA A 281 29.11 -8.43 15.25
N ARG A 282 29.65 -8.75 16.43
CA ARG A 282 30.79 -8.05 17.05
C ARG A 282 32.05 -8.11 16.19
N ALA A 283 32.31 -9.25 15.56
CA ALA A 283 33.47 -9.40 14.69
C ALA A 283 33.40 -8.52 13.43
N ALA A 284 32.18 -8.27 12.93
CA ALA A 284 31.96 -7.46 11.74
C ALA A 284 31.76 -5.96 12.02
N VAL A 285 31.21 -5.59 13.19
CA VAL A 285 30.93 -4.21 13.58
C VAL A 285 31.66 -3.88 14.89
N PRO A 286 32.89 -3.33 14.83
CA PRO A 286 33.70 -3.07 16.02
C PRO A 286 33.03 -2.16 17.07
N GLU A 287 32.23 -1.18 16.63
CA GLU A 287 31.49 -0.28 17.51
C GLU A 287 30.52 -1.03 18.44
N LEU A 288 29.97 -2.16 17.96
CA LEU A 288 29.10 -3.02 18.77
C LEU A 288 29.86 -3.62 19.97
N GLY A 289 31.16 -3.86 19.84
CA GLY A 289 31.99 -4.39 20.92
C GLY A 289 31.98 -3.50 22.17
N ALA A 290 32.08 -2.18 22.00
CA ALA A 290 32.02 -1.24 23.11
C ALA A 290 30.64 -1.25 23.81
N ILE A 291 29.56 -1.43 23.04
CA ILE A 291 28.20 -1.53 23.57
C ILE A 291 28.03 -2.83 24.37
N ILE A 292 28.48 -3.96 23.82
CA ILE A 292 28.44 -5.27 24.48
C ILE A 292 29.20 -5.27 25.80
N ASP A 293 30.40 -4.70 25.82
CA ASP A 293 31.30 -4.70 26.98
C ASP A 293 30.89 -3.67 28.05
N SER A 294 29.93 -2.79 27.74
CA SER A 294 29.45 -1.77 28.68
C SER A 294 28.64 -2.38 29.81
N ARG A 295 28.85 -1.87 31.02
CA ARG A 295 28.10 -2.31 32.21
C ARG A 295 26.64 -1.84 32.20
N GLU A 296 26.40 -0.69 31.58
CA GLU A 296 25.10 -0.06 31.47
C GLU A 296 25.00 0.65 30.12
N ILE A 297 23.78 0.71 29.58
CA ILE A 297 23.43 1.45 28.38
C ILE A 297 22.24 2.35 28.70
N VAL A 298 22.33 3.63 28.36
CA VAL A 298 21.19 4.53 28.37
C VAL A 298 20.54 4.48 26.98
N LEU A 299 19.31 3.98 26.90
CA LEU A 299 18.53 3.94 25.67
C LEU A 299 17.22 4.70 25.86
N ASN A 300 16.99 5.73 25.03
CA ASN A 300 15.79 6.57 25.12
C ASN A 300 15.56 7.15 26.54
N GLY A 301 16.64 7.46 27.25
CA GLY A 301 16.60 7.99 28.62
C GLY A 301 16.42 6.94 29.73
N ARG A 302 16.29 5.65 29.39
CA ARG A 302 16.24 4.54 30.35
C ARG A 302 17.62 3.92 30.50
N THR A 303 18.07 3.73 31.74
CA THR A 303 19.30 2.97 32.04
C THR A 303 19.00 1.48 32.05
N LEU A 304 19.65 0.74 31.17
CA LEU A 304 19.57 -0.70 31.00
C LEU A 304 20.82 -1.36 31.60
N LEU A 305 20.66 -2.58 32.12
CA LEU A 305 21.80 -3.44 32.39
C LEU A 305 22.52 -3.77 31.08
N GLY A 306 23.85 -3.78 31.14
CA GLY A 306 24.69 -4.21 30.04
C GLY A 306 24.43 -5.66 29.63
N PHE A 307 24.79 -6.00 28.39
CA PHE A 307 24.48 -7.29 27.76
C PHE A 307 24.94 -8.49 28.58
N HIS A 308 26.20 -8.50 29.04
CA HIS A 308 26.73 -9.60 29.84
C HIS A 308 25.96 -9.78 31.15
N SER A 309 25.64 -8.69 31.84
CA SER A 309 24.93 -8.72 33.11
C SER A 309 23.47 -9.17 32.95
N VAL A 310 22.75 -8.72 31.92
CA VAL A 310 21.36 -9.16 31.73
C VAL A 310 21.30 -10.64 31.33
N MET A 311 22.23 -11.12 30.49
CA MET A 311 22.31 -12.53 30.11
C MET A 311 22.65 -13.44 31.29
N GLU A 312 23.58 -13.02 32.15
CA GLU A 312 23.92 -13.75 33.38
C GLU A 312 22.71 -13.85 34.33
N HIS A 313 21.98 -12.75 34.54
CA HIS A 313 20.79 -12.78 35.38
C HIS A 313 19.69 -13.65 34.79
N LEU A 314 19.45 -13.58 33.47
CA LEU A 314 18.44 -14.39 32.80
C LEU A 314 18.75 -15.89 32.92
N ARG A 315 19.98 -16.32 32.58
CA ARG A 315 20.40 -17.73 32.68
C ARG A 315 20.25 -18.31 34.08
N ASN A 316 20.52 -17.51 35.11
CA ASN A 316 20.43 -17.94 36.50
C ASN A 316 19.05 -17.71 37.13
N HIS A 317 18.07 -17.20 36.37
CA HIS A 317 16.75 -16.86 36.91
C HIS A 317 15.92 -18.13 37.14
N PRO A 318 15.37 -18.37 38.35
CA PRO A 318 14.66 -19.62 38.66
C PRO A 318 13.39 -19.82 37.81
N ALA A 319 12.76 -18.74 37.36
CA ALA A 319 11.59 -18.83 36.48
C ALA A 319 11.89 -19.36 35.06
N ILE A 320 13.15 -19.43 34.61
CA ILE A 320 13.47 -19.98 33.29
C ILE A 320 13.04 -21.44 33.19
N GLU A 321 13.34 -22.25 34.20
CA GLU A 321 12.91 -23.66 34.25
C GLU A 321 11.38 -23.78 34.22
N ALA A 322 10.68 -22.87 34.90
CA ALA A 322 9.22 -22.88 34.97
C ALA A 322 8.52 -22.49 33.66
N ILE A 323 9.18 -21.73 32.79
CA ILE A 323 8.62 -21.35 31.48
C ILE A 323 9.06 -22.26 30.34
N SER A 324 10.01 -23.18 30.57
CA SER A 324 10.48 -24.13 29.55
C SER A 324 9.33 -24.90 28.90
N PRO A 325 9.40 -25.15 27.57
CA PRO A 325 8.37 -25.92 26.90
C PRO A 325 8.35 -27.37 27.40
N THR A 326 7.18 -27.99 27.44
CA THR A 326 7.07 -29.43 27.73
C THR A 326 7.13 -30.27 26.47
N LEU A 327 6.67 -29.72 25.33
CA LEU A 327 6.63 -30.39 24.04
C LEU A 327 7.27 -29.54 22.94
N ILE A 328 7.91 -30.21 22.00
CA ILE A 328 8.43 -29.65 20.75
C ILE A 328 7.95 -30.49 19.57
N GLY A 329 7.79 -29.87 18.40
CA GLY A 329 7.31 -30.55 17.19
C GLY A 329 7.70 -29.81 15.92
N GLU A 330 7.05 -30.13 14.81
CA GLU A 330 7.25 -29.44 13.54
C GLU A 330 6.82 -27.97 13.67
N ILE A 331 7.74 -27.07 13.32
CA ILE A 331 7.51 -25.62 13.23
C ILE A 331 8.01 -25.11 11.87
N HIS A 332 7.36 -24.07 11.36
CA HIS A 332 7.80 -23.24 10.24
C HIS A 332 9.20 -22.66 10.50
N GLY A 333 9.44 -22.18 11.73
CA GLY A 333 10.77 -21.74 12.18
C GLY A 333 11.21 -20.34 11.69
N ASP A 334 10.50 -19.74 10.74
CA ASP A 334 10.60 -18.30 10.48
C ASP A 334 9.23 -17.66 10.27
N LEU A 335 8.28 -18.00 11.13
CA LEU A 335 6.90 -17.51 11.02
C LEU A 335 6.84 -16.02 11.39
N ASN A 336 7.07 -15.16 10.40
CA ASN A 336 6.96 -13.70 10.51
C ASN A 336 5.98 -13.18 9.46
N LEU A 337 5.52 -11.94 9.59
CA LEU A 337 4.51 -11.37 8.68
C LEU A 337 4.91 -11.39 7.19
N HIS A 338 6.21 -11.42 6.86
CA HIS A 338 6.70 -11.46 5.48
C HIS A 338 6.57 -12.86 4.85
N ASN A 339 6.41 -13.89 5.67
CA ASN A 339 6.32 -15.29 5.25
C ASN A 339 4.87 -15.84 5.27
N ILE A 340 3.90 -14.97 5.53
CA ILE A 340 2.47 -15.26 5.50
C ILE A 340 1.89 -14.61 4.25
N LEU A 341 1.49 -15.41 3.27
CA LEU A 341 0.82 -14.95 2.05
C LEU A 341 -0.69 -14.85 2.26
N CYS A 342 -1.23 -13.70 1.94
CA CYS A 342 -2.66 -13.46 1.82
C CYS A 342 -3.07 -13.68 0.37
N CYS A 343 -3.56 -14.88 0.05
CA CYS A 343 -3.91 -15.30 -1.30
C CYS A 343 -5.19 -14.60 -1.79
N VAL A 344 -5.12 -14.06 -3.00
CA VAL A 344 -6.20 -13.31 -3.62
C VAL A 344 -6.56 -13.91 -4.98
N GLY A 345 -7.84 -13.82 -5.34
CA GLY A 345 -8.32 -14.17 -6.68
C GLY A 345 -8.92 -15.58 -6.80
N PRO A 346 -9.52 -15.90 -7.96
CA PRO A 346 -10.33 -17.10 -8.16
C PRO A 346 -9.53 -18.41 -8.15
N SER A 347 -8.21 -18.32 -8.33
CA SER A 347 -7.29 -19.47 -8.30
C SER A 347 -6.81 -19.83 -6.88
N ALA A 348 -7.11 -19.01 -5.87
CA ALA A 348 -6.73 -19.24 -4.49
C ALA A 348 -7.63 -20.31 -3.85
N ASN A 349 -7.04 -21.46 -3.49
CA ASN A 349 -7.76 -22.57 -2.84
C ASN A 349 -7.97 -22.36 -1.33
N ARG A 350 -7.26 -21.41 -0.74
CA ARG A 350 -7.31 -21.05 0.68
C ARG A 350 -6.93 -19.59 0.84
N PRO A 351 -7.35 -18.93 1.93
CA PRO A 351 -7.00 -17.55 2.14
C PRO A 351 -5.51 -17.40 2.47
N VAL A 352 -4.99 -18.03 3.53
CA VAL A 352 -3.58 -17.83 3.93
C VAL A 352 -2.68 -18.97 3.47
N ALA A 353 -1.52 -18.71 2.89
CA ALA A 353 -0.48 -19.72 2.67
C ALA A 353 0.85 -19.33 3.35
N LEU A 354 1.67 -20.32 3.70
CA LEU A 354 2.99 -20.13 4.31
C LEU A 354 4.12 -20.42 3.31
N ILE A 355 5.12 -19.54 3.30
CA ILE A 355 6.34 -19.64 2.48
C ILE A 355 7.58 -19.51 3.35
N ASP A 356 8.73 -19.95 2.83
CA ASP A 356 10.01 -19.92 3.55
C ASP A 356 10.03 -20.66 4.90
N PRO A 357 9.47 -21.89 5.02
CA PRO A 357 9.66 -22.68 6.23
C PRO A 357 11.14 -23.08 6.31
N ARG A 358 11.84 -22.61 7.35
CA ARG A 358 13.29 -22.82 7.45
C ARG A 358 13.67 -24.15 8.05
N GLY A 359 12.80 -24.73 8.90
CA GLY A 359 13.18 -25.86 9.75
C GLY A 359 14.40 -25.47 10.59
N VAL A 360 14.18 -24.74 11.68
CA VAL A 360 15.29 -24.11 12.41
C VAL A 360 16.14 -25.17 13.09
N HIS A 361 17.44 -24.92 13.11
CA HIS A 361 18.40 -25.68 13.90
C HIS A 361 18.50 -25.02 15.29
N LEU A 362 17.73 -25.54 16.23
CA LEU A 362 17.56 -25.01 17.58
C LEU A 362 18.34 -25.81 18.65
N LEU A 363 18.68 -27.07 18.39
CA LEU A 363 19.06 -28.06 19.40
C LEU A 363 20.42 -28.70 19.20
N SER A 364 20.86 -28.95 17.97
CA SER A 364 22.19 -29.54 17.74
C SER A 364 23.25 -28.48 17.39
N ASP A 365 24.52 -28.90 17.42
CA ASP A 365 25.64 -28.13 16.88
C ASP A 365 25.65 -28.28 15.35
N PHE A 366 25.66 -27.15 14.62
CA PHE A 366 25.48 -26.95 13.16
C PHE A 366 26.14 -27.96 12.20
N ALA A 367 27.09 -28.77 12.66
CA ALA A 367 28.08 -29.41 11.81
C ALA A 367 27.71 -30.79 11.23
N LYS A 368 26.56 -31.42 11.56
CA LYS A 368 26.37 -32.86 11.23
C LYS A 368 25.07 -33.28 10.57
N THR A 369 23.98 -32.53 10.66
CA THR A 369 22.70 -32.95 10.06
C THR A 369 22.09 -31.80 9.27
N ARG A 370 21.93 -32.00 7.94
CA ARG A 370 21.12 -31.12 7.09
C ARG A 370 19.61 -31.35 7.28
N ASP A 371 19.23 -31.99 8.40
CA ASP A 371 17.85 -32.26 8.81
C ASP A 371 17.24 -31.02 9.47
N PHE A 372 15.92 -30.90 9.41
CA PHE A 372 15.21 -29.91 10.21
C PHE A 372 15.02 -30.46 11.64
N GLU A 373 14.98 -29.57 12.63
CA GLU A 373 14.79 -29.98 14.03
C GLU A 373 13.40 -29.60 14.53
N PRO A 374 12.84 -30.40 15.46
CA PRO A 374 11.62 -29.99 16.16
C PRO A 374 11.89 -28.75 17.01
N GLY A 375 10.89 -27.88 17.09
CA GLY A 375 10.94 -26.66 17.87
C GLY A 375 9.68 -26.45 18.70
N ASP A 376 9.77 -25.51 19.62
CA ASP A 376 8.65 -25.04 20.42
C ASP A 376 7.78 -24.10 19.58
N TYR A 377 6.46 -24.26 19.63
CA TYR A 377 5.52 -23.38 18.95
C TYR A 377 5.60 -21.93 19.47
N ALA A 378 6.02 -21.71 20.73
CA ALA A 378 6.26 -20.35 21.23
C ALA A 378 7.40 -19.64 20.47
N TYR A 379 8.33 -20.39 19.85
CA TYR A 379 9.33 -19.81 18.96
C TYR A 379 8.67 -19.15 17.74
N GLU A 380 7.62 -19.75 17.17
CA GLU A 380 6.87 -19.14 16.05
C GLU A 380 6.10 -17.89 16.48
N LEU A 381 5.43 -17.96 17.64
CA LEU A 381 4.75 -16.80 18.22
C LEU A 381 5.75 -15.66 18.47
N SER A 382 6.97 -15.99 18.90
CA SER A 382 8.03 -15.01 19.13
C SER A 382 8.54 -14.37 17.84
N LYS A 383 8.51 -15.09 16.71
CA LYS A 383 8.84 -14.57 15.38
C LYS A 383 7.74 -13.65 14.84
N LEU A 384 6.48 -13.98 15.08
CA LEU A 384 5.35 -13.12 14.77
C LEU A 384 5.41 -11.82 15.58
N LYS A 385 5.56 -11.93 16.90
CA LYS A 385 5.68 -10.77 17.78
C LYS A 385 6.87 -9.89 17.38
N PHE A 386 8.03 -10.49 17.10
CA PHE A 386 9.21 -9.80 16.55
C PHE A 386 8.89 -8.98 15.28
N SER A 387 8.11 -9.54 14.34
CA SER A 387 7.72 -8.80 13.13
C SER A 387 6.69 -7.69 13.33
N LEU A 388 5.92 -7.74 14.44
CA LEU A 388 4.99 -6.70 14.86
C LEU A 388 5.69 -5.56 15.62
N SER A 389 6.85 -5.84 16.23
CA SER A 389 7.47 -4.98 17.24
C SER A 389 8.74 -4.26 16.76
N ALA A 390 8.63 -3.56 15.62
CA ALA A 390 9.65 -2.71 14.98
C ALA A 390 10.52 -3.34 13.89
N PHE A 391 10.56 -4.67 13.74
CA PHE A 391 11.43 -5.31 12.73
C PHE A 391 11.09 -4.87 11.30
N SER A 392 9.79 -4.83 10.96
CA SER A 392 9.35 -4.42 9.63
C SER A 392 9.71 -2.95 9.37
N GLU A 393 9.60 -2.10 10.37
CA GLU A 393 10.00 -0.69 10.28
C GLU A 393 11.50 -0.50 10.05
N ILE A 394 12.33 -1.33 10.69
CA ILE A 394 13.78 -1.35 10.46
C ILE A 394 14.07 -1.73 9.01
N ARG A 395 13.48 -2.82 8.52
CA ARG A 395 13.67 -3.28 7.12
C ARG A 395 13.22 -2.27 6.08
N HIS A 396 12.23 -1.45 6.40
CA HIS A 396 11.74 -0.38 5.51
C HIS A 396 12.48 0.96 5.71
N GLY A 397 13.51 1.01 6.56
CA GLY A 397 14.36 2.19 6.73
C GLY A 397 13.68 3.34 7.50
N PHE A 398 12.65 3.07 8.29
CA PHE A 398 11.99 4.10 9.10
C PHE A 398 12.72 4.42 10.41
N LEU A 399 13.77 3.67 10.73
CA LEU A 399 14.55 3.85 11.94
C LEU A 399 15.51 5.05 11.83
N ARG A 400 15.58 5.84 12.90
CA ARG A 400 16.66 6.78 13.15
C ARG A 400 17.35 6.46 14.48
N LEU A 401 18.67 6.30 14.43
CA LEU A 401 19.55 6.17 15.59
C LEU A 401 20.32 7.47 15.80
N GLN A 402 20.40 7.92 17.05
CA GLN A 402 21.26 9.02 17.52
C GLN A 402 22.04 8.56 18.75
N GLY A 403 23.18 9.20 19.01
CA GLY A 403 24.03 8.88 20.16
C GLY A 403 25.24 8.02 19.80
N GLN A 404 26.17 7.90 20.76
CA GLN A 404 27.43 7.17 20.64
C GLN A 404 27.87 6.68 22.02
N GLY A 405 28.73 5.66 22.05
CA GLY A 405 29.25 5.11 23.30
C GLY A 405 28.20 4.31 24.06
N THR A 406 27.70 4.83 25.17
CA THR A 406 26.71 4.17 26.04
C THR A 406 25.38 4.91 26.12
N ASP A 407 25.21 6.01 25.39
CA ASP A 407 23.98 6.82 25.39
C ASP A 407 23.42 6.88 23.96
N PHE A 408 22.23 6.31 23.80
CA PHE A 408 21.56 6.14 22.52
C PHE A 408 20.11 6.62 22.57
N ARG A 409 19.66 7.12 21.43
CA ARG A 409 18.26 7.43 21.18
C ARG A 409 17.82 6.79 19.88
N ILE A 410 16.84 5.88 19.97
CA ILE A 410 16.16 5.27 18.83
C ILE A 410 14.80 5.93 18.67
N SER A 411 14.51 6.34 17.44
CA SER A 411 13.20 6.85 17.07
C SER A 411 12.77 6.33 15.71
N PHE A 412 11.51 5.96 15.56
CA PHE A 412 10.95 5.61 14.25
C PHE A 412 10.23 6.79 13.61
N HIS A 413 10.45 6.99 12.31
CA HIS A 413 9.64 7.83 11.47
C HIS A 413 8.20 7.30 11.42
N HIS A 414 7.24 8.21 11.38
CA HIS A 414 5.85 7.82 11.29
C HIS A 414 5.55 7.17 9.93
N HIS A 415 4.92 6.00 9.98
CA HIS A 415 4.27 5.36 8.84
C HIS A 415 2.88 4.82 9.27
N SER A 416 1.88 4.85 8.39
CA SER A 416 0.53 4.32 8.68
C SER A 416 0.55 2.82 9.02
N GLY A 417 1.41 2.06 8.33
CA GLY A 417 1.67 0.66 8.63
C GLY A 417 2.25 0.39 10.02
N SER A 418 3.10 1.30 10.53
CA SER A 418 3.62 1.19 11.90
C SER A 418 2.50 1.32 12.94
N ASP A 419 1.49 2.15 12.69
CA ASP A 419 0.33 2.22 13.58
C ASP A 419 -0.46 0.89 13.59
N THR A 420 -0.61 0.26 12.43
CA THR A 420 -1.28 -1.04 12.30
C THR A 420 -0.53 -2.11 13.08
N MET A 421 0.79 -2.19 12.92
CA MET A 421 1.64 -3.16 13.62
C MET A 421 1.67 -2.91 15.13
N ARG A 422 1.77 -1.65 15.60
CA ARG A 422 1.72 -1.33 17.03
C ARG A 422 0.37 -1.67 17.67
N GLN A 423 -0.73 -1.36 16.98
CA GLN A 423 -2.06 -1.75 17.46
C GLN A 423 -2.13 -3.27 17.62
N ALA A 424 -1.66 -4.02 16.61
CA ALA A 424 -1.65 -5.47 16.68
C ALA A 424 -0.69 -6.02 17.75
N ASP A 425 0.50 -5.45 17.93
CA ASP A 425 1.45 -5.87 18.98
C ASP A 425 0.85 -5.70 20.39
N ALA A 426 0.14 -4.59 20.63
CA ALA A 426 -0.50 -4.29 21.90
C ALA A 426 -1.60 -5.31 22.26
N ASP A 427 -2.39 -5.73 21.26
CA ASP A 427 -3.54 -6.63 21.44
C ASP A 427 -3.18 -8.11 21.13
N PHE A 428 -1.90 -8.41 20.83
CA PHE A 428 -1.45 -9.73 20.35
C PHE A 428 -1.83 -10.88 21.30
N PHE A 429 -1.49 -10.77 22.59
CA PHE A 429 -1.80 -11.83 23.55
C PHE A 429 -3.30 -11.96 23.83
N ASP A 430 -4.05 -10.86 23.78
CA ASP A 430 -5.50 -10.86 23.96
C ASP A 430 -6.19 -11.61 22.80
N ALA A 431 -5.74 -11.37 21.56
CA ALA A 431 -6.23 -12.09 20.38
C ALA A 431 -5.94 -13.60 20.45
N LEU A 432 -4.74 -14.00 20.88
CA LEU A 432 -4.40 -15.42 21.08
C LEU A 432 -5.25 -16.07 22.16
N SER A 433 -5.42 -15.41 23.31
CA SER A 433 -6.19 -15.94 24.43
C SER A 433 -7.69 -16.08 24.13
N SER A 434 -8.18 -15.32 23.15
CA SER A 434 -9.57 -15.37 22.68
C SER A 434 -9.81 -16.48 21.65
N ASN A 435 -8.75 -17.03 21.04
CA ASN A 435 -8.86 -18.11 20.06
C ASN A 435 -9.09 -19.47 20.73
N VAL A 436 -10.27 -20.04 20.51
CA VAL A 436 -10.72 -21.28 21.16
C VAL A 436 -9.81 -22.47 20.81
N GLU A 437 -9.41 -22.60 19.55
CA GLU A 437 -8.64 -23.76 19.07
C GLU A 437 -7.19 -23.70 19.53
N PHE A 438 -6.58 -22.52 19.46
CA PHE A 438 -5.28 -22.27 20.05
C PHE A 438 -5.28 -22.53 21.56
N MET A 439 -6.28 -22.04 22.29
CA MET A 439 -6.34 -22.22 23.75
C MET A 439 -6.62 -23.67 24.17
N LYS A 440 -7.23 -24.51 23.33
CA LYS A 440 -7.30 -25.96 23.57
C LYS A 440 -5.92 -26.59 23.57
N TRP A 441 -5.07 -26.23 22.61
CA TRP A 441 -3.68 -26.66 22.55
C TRP A 441 -2.90 -26.18 23.78
N VAL A 442 -2.97 -24.88 24.10
CA VAL A 442 -2.29 -24.31 25.28
C VAL A 442 -2.68 -25.04 26.57
N LYS A 443 -3.98 -25.30 26.80
CA LYS A 443 -4.43 -26.01 28.01
C LYS A 443 -3.89 -27.44 28.11
N MET A 444 -3.55 -28.05 26.98
CA MET A 444 -3.00 -29.40 26.93
C MET A 444 -1.50 -29.42 27.19
N VAL A 445 -0.76 -28.41 26.71
CA VAL A 445 0.72 -28.44 26.66
C VAL A 445 1.39 -27.43 27.60
N GLU A 446 0.67 -26.47 28.17
CA GLU A 446 1.21 -25.47 29.11
C GLU A 446 0.66 -25.73 30.52
N PRO A 447 1.30 -26.59 31.34
CA PRO A 447 0.85 -26.85 32.71
C PRO A 447 0.90 -25.60 33.59
N ALA A 448 1.82 -24.68 33.32
CA ALA A 448 1.95 -23.39 34.00
C ALA A 448 0.97 -22.32 33.45
N GLY A 449 0.16 -22.67 32.44
CA GLY A 449 -0.85 -21.81 31.85
C GLY A 449 -0.31 -20.76 30.87
N PHE A 450 -1.21 -19.91 30.38
CA PHE A 450 -0.94 -18.95 29.31
C PHE A 450 0.08 -17.87 29.69
N ASP A 451 0.21 -17.52 30.98
CA ASP A 451 1.21 -16.53 31.43
C ASP A 451 2.65 -17.03 31.24
N ALA A 452 2.90 -18.33 31.47
CA ALA A 452 4.20 -18.93 31.22
C ALA A 452 4.56 -18.89 29.73
N LEU A 453 3.59 -19.23 28.87
CA LEU A 453 3.73 -19.08 27.42
C LEU A 453 4.05 -17.63 27.03
N ARG A 454 3.32 -16.65 27.57
CA ARG A 454 3.57 -15.22 27.32
C ARG A 454 5.03 -14.85 27.64
N LYS A 455 5.52 -15.23 28.82
CA LYS A 455 6.91 -15.00 29.25
C LYS A 455 7.91 -15.66 28.30
N ARG A 456 7.64 -16.89 27.86
CA ARG A 456 8.48 -17.60 26.87
C ARG A 456 8.49 -16.92 25.50
N VAL A 457 7.34 -16.42 25.02
CA VAL A 457 7.23 -15.67 23.77
C VAL A 457 8.05 -14.37 23.84
N LEU A 458 7.98 -13.62 24.95
CA LEU A 458 8.74 -12.39 25.16
C LEU A 458 10.27 -12.65 25.18
N LEU A 459 10.70 -13.75 25.81
CA LEU A 459 12.10 -14.17 25.78
C LEU A 459 12.54 -14.48 24.34
N GLY A 460 11.74 -15.25 23.60
CA GLY A 460 12.03 -15.57 22.20
C GLY A 460 12.08 -14.34 21.30
N GLU A 461 11.21 -13.35 21.55
CA GLU A 461 11.17 -12.10 20.80
C GLU A 461 12.46 -11.29 21.02
N ALA A 462 12.87 -11.13 22.28
CA ALA A 462 14.13 -10.48 22.64
C ALA A 462 15.33 -11.19 21.99
N ALA A 463 15.35 -12.53 22.05
CA ALA A 463 16.37 -13.34 21.42
C ALA A 463 16.41 -13.16 19.90
N ASN A 464 15.26 -13.06 19.25
CA ASN A 464 15.18 -12.82 17.80
C ASN A 464 15.76 -11.46 17.41
N PHE A 465 15.53 -10.38 18.16
CA PHE A 465 16.15 -9.08 17.88
C PHE A 465 17.67 -9.12 17.97
N VAL A 466 18.21 -9.65 19.08
CA VAL A 466 19.66 -9.75 19.25
C VAL A 466 20.28 -10.66 18.18
N ALA A 467 19.62 -11.78 17.89
CA ALA A 467 20.06 -12.72 16.87
C ALA A 467 19.96 -12.16 15.43
N ASP A 468 19.05 -11.23 15.14
CA ASP A 468 18.94 -10.69 13.78
C ASP A 468 20.06 -9.71 13.43
N ALA A 469 20.76 -9.16 14.44
CA ALA A 469 21.92 -8.29 14.24
C ALA A 469 23.01 -8.96 13.36
N ALA A 470 23.21 -10.28 13.49
CA ALA A 470 24.12 -11.01 12.60
C ALA A 470 23.55 -11.20 11.18
N CYS A 471 22.23 -11.39 11.07
CA CYS A 471 21.57 -11.55 9.77
C CYS A 471 21.58 -10.26 8.94
N ALA A 472 21.57 -9.08 9.57
CA ALA A 472 21.73 -7.78 8.91
C ALA A 472 23.03 -7.65 8.11
N LEU A 473 24.10 -8.33 8.54
CA LEU A 473 25.39 -8.32 7.82
C LEU A 473 25.30 -8.95 6.44
N GLY A 474 24.43 -9.95 6.25
CA GLY A 474 24.27 -10.66 4.98
C GLY A 474 23.37 -9.94 3.98
N ARG A 475 22.86 -8.76 4.34
CA ARG A 475 21.82 -8.01 3.63
C ARG A 475 22.31 -6.64 3.11
N ASP A 476 23.62 -6.36 3.12
CA ASP A 476 24.20 -5.01 2.89
C ASP A 476 23.59 -3.90 3.79
N THR A 477 22.99 -4.29 4.92
CA THR A 477 22.31 -3.41 5.88
C THR A 477 23.06 -3.35 7.21
N VAL A 478 24.39 -3.22 7.16
CA VAL A 478 25.26 -3.14 8.34
C VAL A 478 24.81 -2.03 9.33
N HIS A 479 24.16 -0.99 8.82
CA HIS A 479 23.58 0.09 9.63
C HIS A 479 22.39 -0.34 10.52
N GLU A 480 21.78 -1.51 10.28
CA GLU A 480 20.72 -2.10 11.12
C GLU A 480 21.28 -2.87 12.35
N VAL A 481 22.57 -3.25 12.34
CA VAL A 481 23.17 -4.15 13.35
C VAL A 481 23.06 -3.59 14.77
N ILE A 482 23.55 -2.36 15.00
CA ILE A 482 23.51 -1.72 16.32
C ILE A 482 22.06 -1.50 16.79
N PRO A 483 21.15 -0.94 15.96
CA PRO A 483 19.74 -0.83 16.33
C PRO A 483 19.09 -2.15 16.74
N LEU A 484 19.23 -3.21 15.95
CA LEU A 484 18.66 -4.53 16.27
C LEU A 484 19.17 -5.04 17.61
N PHE A 485 20.47 -4.88 17.87
CA PHE A 485 21.08 -5.25 19.14
C PHE A 485 20.55 -4.42 20.31
N LEU A 486 20.50 -3.09 20.20
CA LEU A 486 20.02 -2.20 21.27
C LEU A 486 18.55 -2.46 21.62
N ILE A 487 17.72 -2.70 20.59
CA ILE A 487 16.30 -3.06 20.78
C ILE A 487 16.19 -4.41 21.49
N GLY A 488 16.99 -5.40 21.06
CA GLY A 488 17.05 -6.69 21.72
C GLY A 488 17.52 -6.60 23.17
N LEU A 489 18.50 -5.74 23.46
CA LEU A 489 19.01 -5.50 24.83
C LEU A 489 17.93 -4.92 25.75
N ASP A 490 17.14 -3.96 25.27
CA ASP A 490 16.01 -3.42 26.04
C ASP A 490 14.94 -4.47 26.30
N LYS A 491 14.64 -5.30 25.29
CA LYS A 491 13.69 -6.41 25.44
C LYS A 491 14.19 -7.47 26.41
N LEU A 492 15.48 -7.82 26.42
CA LEU A 492 16.08 -8.72 27.42
C LEU A 492 15.95 -8.15 28.84
N ASN A 493 16.20 -6.85 29.02
CA ASN A 493 16.00 -6.18 30.31
C ASN A 493 14.52 -6.20 30.73
N SER A 494 13.61 -6.02 29.78
CA SER A 494 12.16 -6.08 30.03
C SER A 494 11.69 -7.49 30.39
N VAL A 495 12.25 -8.53 29.75
CA VAL A 495 12.02 -9.94 30.12
C VAL A 495 12.49 -10.19 31.54
N LEU A 496 13.70 -9.76 31.90
CA LEU A 496 14.22 -9.91 33.27
C LEU A 496 13.30 -9.22 34.29
N ALA A 497 12.81 -8.01 34.01
CA ALA A 497 11.87 -7.31 34.87
C ALA A 497 10.53 -8.06 35.01
N THR A 498 10.03 -8.62 33.91
CA THR A 498 8.78 -9.41 33.86
C THR A 498 8.91 -10.72 34.64
N LEU A 499 10.07 -11.39 34.57
CA LEU A 499 10.33 -12.63 35.34
C LEU A 499 10.45 -12.37 36.84
N ASN A 500 10.89 -11.17 37.23
CA ASN A 500 10.95 -10.73 38.62
C ASN A 500 9.62 -10.15 39.15
N ASP A 501 8.57 -10.08 38.32
CA ASP A 501 7.28 -9.43 38.63
C ASP A 501 7.44 -7.96 39.11
N THR A 502 8.49 -7.27 38.64
CA THR A 502 8.87 -5.94 39.15
C THR A 502 8.28 -4.78 38.35
N ILE A 503 7.83 -5.00 37.12
CA ILE A 503 7.28 -3.96 36.23
C ILE A 503 6.25 -4.59 35.26
N SER A 504 5.22 -3.84 34.87
CA SER A 504 4.41 -4.13 33.67
C SER A 504 5.27 -4.04 32.40
N GLU A 505 5.05 -4.95 31.44
CA GLU A 505 5.73 -5.01 30.13
C GLU A 505 6.00 -3.60 29.53
N HIS A 506 7.24 -3.33 29.13
CA HIS A 506 7.60 -2.05 28.53
C HIS A 506 6.93 -1.92 27.16
N LYS A 507 6.03 -0.96 27.03
CA LYS A 507 5.38 -0.68 25.75
C LYS A 507 6.37 0.05 24.84
N LEU A 508 6.50 -0.44 23.61
CA LEU A 508 7.32 0.18 22.55
C LEU A 508 6.89 1.61 22.20
N ASP A 509 5.73 2.06 22.68
CA ASP A 509 5.13 3.36 22.39
C ASP A 509 6.09 4.55 22.55
N ASP A 510 7.04 4.48 23.49
CA ASP A 510 8.04 5.54 23.74
C ASP A 510 9.07 5.71 22.61
N TRP A 511 9.21 4.73 21.71
CA TRP A 511 10.21 4.73 20.64
C TRP A 511 9.69 5.31 19.33
N PHE A 512 8.37 5.40 19.20
CA PHE A 512 7.74 5.94 18.02
C PHE A 512 7.51 7.41 18.25
N ALA A 513 7.76 8.24 17.23
CA ALA A 513 7.30 9.61 17.28
C ALA A 513 5.79 9.58 17.57
N SER A 514 5.37 10.18 18.70
CA SER A 514 3.96 10.32 19.02
C SER A 514 3.25 10.91 17.80
N SER A 515 2.11 10.35 17.40
CA SER A 515 1.27 10.83 16.30
C SER A 515 0.82 12.30 16.44
N GLY A 516 1.23 12.99 17.50
CA GLY A 516 1.14 14.45 17.64
C GLY A 516 1.99 15.25 16.66
N GLY A 517 2.94 14.61 15.95
CA GLY A 517 3.61 15.19 14.78
C GLY A 517 2.83 14.89 13.51
N GLN A 518 2.30 15.91 12.83
CA GLN A 518 1.54 15.85 11.57
C GLN A 518 2.26 15.03 10.48
N GLY A 519 2.04 13.71 10.46
CA GLY A 519 2.31 12.83 9.34
C GLY A 519 1.03 12.63 8.53
N THR A 520 1.12 12.14 7.30
CA THR A 520 0.02 12.08 6.32
C THR A 520 -1.12 11.12 6.68
N THR A 521 -1.14 10.65 7.92
CA THR A 521 -1.84 9.46 8.38
C THR A 521 -3.31 9.65 8.65
N ALA A 522 -3.79 10.88 8.87
CA ALA A 522 -5.22 11.11 8.99
C ALA A 522 -5.96 10.92 7.66
N GLY A 523 -5.41 11.43 6.54
CA GLY A 523 -6.01 11.29 5.21
C GLY A 523 -5.97 9.85 4.72
N ILE A 524 -4.84 9.16 4.91
CA ILE A 524 -4.71 7.73 4.58
C ILE A 524 -5.64 6.90 5.46
N ARG A 525 -5.67 7.14 6.78
CA ARG A 525 -6.60 6.46 7.68
C ARG A 525 -8.05 6.74 7.32
N ALA A 526 -8.40 7.95 6.88
CA ALA A 526 -9.74 8.27 6.42
C ALA A 526 -10.11 7.52 5.12
N VAL A 527 -9.19 7.49 4.14
CA VAL A 527 -9.35 6.73 2.89
C VAL A 527 -9.47 5.23 3.18
N GLN A 528 -8.59 4.68 4.01
CA GLN A 528 -8.60 3.30 4.48
C GLN A 528 -9.86 2.96 5.27
N GLN A 529 -10.32 3.81 6.19
CA GLN A 529 -11.56 3.56 6.95
C GLN A 529 -12.76 3.57 6.02
N SER A 530 -12.84 4.53 5.10
CA SER A 530 -13.93 4.62 4.12
C SER A 530 -13.97 3.42 3.17
N LEU A 531 -12.82 2.84 2.83
CA LEU A 531 -12.73 1.71 1.92
C LEU A 531 -12.83 0.37 2.63
N LEU A 532 -12.03 0.18 3.69
CA LEU A 532 -11.88 -1.09 4.39
C LEU A 532 -13.00 -1.28 5.41
N LYS A 533 -13.23 -0.35 6.34
CA LYS A 533 -14.19 -0.56 7.45
C LYS A 533 -15.65 -0.55 6.99
N SER A 534 -15.94 -0.05 5.79
CA SER A 534 -17.29 0.37 5.44
C SER A 534 -17.70 0.17 3.99
N ARG A 535 -17.64 -1.06 3.47
CA ARG A 535 -18.59 -1.41 2.39
C ARG A 535 -20.06 -1.21 2.80
N VAL A 536 -20.31 -0.96 4.09
CA VAL A 536 -21.61 -0.74 4.75
C VAL A 536 -21.77 0.66 5.39
N ALA A 537 -20.70 1.37 5.76
CA ALA A 537 -20.89 2.70 6.40
C ALA A 537 -21.12 3.79 5.35
N GLU A 538 -22.01 4.71 5.70
CA GLU A 538 -22.43 5.77 4.80
C GLU A 538 -21.29 6.76 4.51
N PRO A 539 -21.20 7.28 3.27
CA PRO A 539 -20.27 8.34 2.94
C PRO A 539 -20.47 9.57 3.84
N LEU A 540 -19.43 10.38 3.95
CA LEU A 540 -19.46 11.63 4.73
C LEU A 540 -20.19 12.78 4.03
N TRP A 541 -20.72 12.50 2.83
CA TRP A 541 -21.47 13.36 1.95
C TRP A 541 -22.78 12.69 1.55
N ASP A 542 -23.79 13.50 1.23
CA ASP A 542 -25.11 13.04 0.78
C ASP A 542 -25.17 12.94 -0.75
N VAL A 543 -24.46 13.82 -1.45
CA VAL A 543 -24.44 13.88 -2.91
C VAL A 543 -23.02 14.00 -3.42
N LEU A 544 -22.69 13.18 -4.40
CA LEU A 544 -21.55 13.40 -5.28
C LEU A 544 -22.07 13.86 -6.64
N GLU A 545 -21.89 15.13 -6.97
CA GLU A 545 -22.22 15.67 -8.29
C GLU A 545 -20.96 15.73 -9.17
N ILE A 546 -21.10 15.29 -10.41
CA ILE A 546 -20.00 15.24 -11.38
C ILE A 546 -20.47 15.93 -12.65
N SER A 547 -19.81 17.02 -13.00
CA SER A 547 -20.05 17.73 -14.26
C SER A 547 -19.07 17.26 -15.32
N VAL A 548 -19.58 16.88 -16.50
CA VAL A 548 -18.76 16.47 -17.66
C VAL A 548 -19.31 17.10 -18.94
N PRO A 549 -18.51 17.21 -20.02
CA PRO A 549 -19.02 17.57 -21.33
C PRO A 549 -20.19 16.68 -21.76
N ALA A 550 -21.23 17.25 -22.37
CA ALA A 550 -22.46 16.52 -22.66
C ALA A 550 -22.26 15.25 -23.51
N ASN A 551 -21.27 15.25 -24.42
CA ASN A 551 -20.86 14.10 -25.23
C ASN A 551 -20.14 12.98 -24.43
N ARG A 552 -19.74 13.22 -23.17
CA ARG A 552 -19.05 12.27 -22.28
C ARG A 552 -19.96 11.64 -21.20
N MET A 553 -21.20 12.10 -21.10
CA MET A 553 -22.15 11.67 -20.05
C MET A 553 -22.32 10.15 -19.97
N THR A 554 -22.44 9.47 -21.10
CA THR A 554 -22.57 8.00 -21.14
C THR A 554 -21.30 7.32 -20.66
N THR A 555 -20.13 7.75 -21.15
CA THR A 555 -18.84 7.21 -20.74
C THR A 555 -18.58 7.39 -19.24
N ALA A 556 -18.89 8.57 -18.68
CA ALA A 556 -18.76 8.85 -17.26
C ALA A 556 -19.70 7.97 -16.41
N ARG A 557 -20.95 7.80 -16.85
CA ARG A 557 -21.90 6.87 -16.20
C ARG A 557 -21.36 5.43 -16.18
N ASP A 558 -20.87 4.93 -17.29
CA ASP A 558 -20.39 3.55 -17.41
C ASP A 558 -19.13 3.31 -16.56
N LEU A 559 -18.28 4.33 -16.41
CA LEU A 559 -17.17 4.32 -15.47
C LEU A 559 -17.69 4.24 -14.03
N LEU A 560 -18.57 5.15 -13.60
CA LEU A 560 -19.11 5.17 -12.24
C LEU A 560 -19.86 3.89 -11.87
N GLN A 561 -20.58 3.27 -12.81
CA GLN A 561 -21.24 1.99 -12.60
C GLN A 561 -20.24 0.88 -12.22
N ARG A 562 -19.03 0.88 -12.82
CA ARG A 562 -17.97 -0.08 -12.50
C ARG A 562 -17.26 0.19 -11.18
N LEU A 563 -17.38 1.41 -10.66
CA LEU A 563 -16.79 1.83 -9.38
C LEU A 563 -17.73 1.60 -8.19
N ARG A 564 -18.99 1.22 -8.42
CA ARG A 564 -19.90 0.77 -7.37
C ARG A 564 -19.32 -0.43 -6.63
N GLY A 565 -19.40 -0.40 -5.31
CA GLY A 565 -18.80 -1.41 -4.44
C GLY A 565 -17.29 -1.29 -4.25
N LYS A 566 -16.61 -0.47 -5.08
CA LYS A 566 -15.18 -0.21 -4.97
C LYS A 566 -14.90 1.13 -4.26
N CYS A 567 -15.50 2.22 -4.74
CA CYS A 567 -15.26 3.57 -4.21
C CYS A 567 -16.44 4.14 -3.42
N PHE A 568 -17.63 3.54 -3.56
CA PHE A 568 -18.86 3.93 -2.89
C PHE A 568 -19.86 2.75 -2.85
N PRO A 569 -20.89 2.77 -1.99
CA PRO A 569 -21.80 1.65 -1.79
C PRO A 569 -22.45 1.11 -3.09
N LEU A 570 -22.58 -0.22 -3.19
CA LEU A 570 -23.17 -0.92 -4.35
C LEU A 570 -24.58 -0.43 -4.70
N HIS A 571 -25.37 -0.06 -3.69
CA HIS A 571 -26.77 0.34 -3.83
C HIS A 571 -26.95 1.83 -4.16
N MET A 572 -25.87 2.62 -4.23
CA MET A 572 -25.93 4.06 -4.47
C MET A 572 -26.46 4.38 -5.87
N GLY A 573 -27.54 5.17 -5.96
CA GLY A 573 -28.13 5.60 -7.23
C GLY A 573 -27.22 6.53 -8.04
N ILE A 574 -27.20 6.38 -9.38
CA ILE A 574 -26.49 7.27 -10.31
C ILE A 574 -27.53 7.90 -11.26
N TYR A 575 -27.77 9.20 -11.13
CA TYR A 575 -28.84 9.92 -11.81
C TYR A 575 -28.30 10.89 -12.87
N ASN A 576 -29.06 11.12 -13.93
CA ASN A 576 -28.83 12.26 -14.83
C ASN A 576 -29.62 13.45 -14.30
N SER A 577 -28.97 14.60 -14.15
CA SER A 577 -29.66 15.83 -13.75
C SER A 577 -30.75 16.28 -14.73
N SER A 578 -30.70 15.86 -15.99
CA SER A 578 -31.74 16.12 -17.00
C SER A 578 -33.00 15.26 -16.84
N LEU A 579 -32.98 14.24 -15.97
CA LEU A 579 -34.08 13.28 -15.77
C LEU A 579 -34.45 13.23 -14.28
N PRO A 580 -35.41 14.08 -13.83
CA PRO A 580 -35.86 14.08 -12.44
C PRO A 580 -36.39 12.72 -11.99
N ASN A 581 -36.23 12.40 -10.70
CA ASN A 581 -36.72 11.13 -10.14
C ASN A 581 -37.39 11.36 -8.78
N SER A 582 -38.68 11.02 -8.69
CA SER A 582 -39.48 11.18 -7.47
C SER A 582 -39.16 10.18 -6.35
N ASP A 583 -38.36 9.13 -6.61
CA ASP A 583 -37.85 8.18 -5.61
C ASP A 583 -36.33 8.33 -5.43
N LEU A 584 -35.86 9.58 -5.34
CA LEU A 584 -34.45 9.89 -5.08
C LEU A 584 -34.05 9.42 -3.69
N LYS A 585 -32.97 8.64 -3.60
CA LYS A 585 -32.41 8.14 -2.34
C LYS A 585 -31.03 8.71 -2.10
N PHE A 586 -30.75 9.13 -0.88
CA PHE A 586 -29.43 9.56 -0.44
C PHE A 586 -28.75 8.42 0.35
N PRO A 587 -27.41 8.29 0.26
CA PRO A 587 -26.51 9.08 -0.56
C PRO A 587 -26.60 8.72 -2.07
N CYS A 588 -26.30 9.66 -2.97
CA CYS A 588 -26.39 9.44 -4.43
C CYS A 588 -25.29 10.13 -5.27
N VAL A 589 -25.16 9.70 -6.52
CA VAL A 589 -24.35 10.37 -7.55
C VAL A 589 -25.27 11.06 -8.56
N VAL A 590 -24.96 12.31 -8.92
CA VAL A 590 -25.68 13.07 -9.96
C VAL A 590 -24.70 13.49 -11.05
N LEU A 591 -25.06 13.22 -12.30
CA LEU A 591 -24.27 13.60 -13.48
C LEU A 591 -24.87 14.84 -14.16
N HIS A 592 -24.01 15.81 -14.46
CA HIS A 592 -24.35 17.06 -15.15
C HIS A 592 -23.68 17.13 -16.53
N GLY A 593 -24.49 17.42 -17.54
CA GLY A 593 -24.00 17.68 -18.89
C GLY A 593 -23.70 19.16 -19.06
N LEU A 594 -22.45 19.50 -19.36
CA LEU A 594 -22.01 20.87 -19.62
C LEU A 594 -21.88 21.15 -21.13
N ALA A 595 -22.10 22.40 -21.50
CA ALA A 595 -21.79 22.93 -22.83
C ALA A 595 -20.30 23.32 -22.90
N GLU A 596 -19.66 23.06 -24.05
CA GLU A 596 -18.19 23.10 -24.23
C GLU A 596 -17.55 24.51 -24.10
N GLU A 597 -18.31 25.61 -24.04
CA GLU A 597 -17.78 26.97 -24.11
C GLU A 597 -17.67 27.74 -22.77
N LYS A 598 -17.79 27.07 -21.61
CA LYS A 598 -17.79 27.74 -20.29
C LYS A 598 -16.41 27.76 -19.63
N GLY A 599 -16.04 28.89 -19.02
CA GLY A 599 -14.87 28.95 -18.14
C GLY A 599 -15.08 28.19 -16.82
N PRO A 600 -14.03 27.93 -16.02
CA PRO A 600 -14.12 27.10 -14.82
C PRO A 600 -15.17 27.57 -13.80
N THR A 601 -15.21 28.87 -13.48
CA THR A 601 -16.23 29.45 -12.59
C THR A 601 -17.64 29.27 -13.14
N ASP A 602 -17.86 29.60 -14.41
CA ASP A 602 -19.17 29.46 -15.06
C ASP A 602 -19.65 28.00 -15.12
N ALA A 603 -18.72 27.07 -15.29
CA ALA A 603 -19.02 25.65 -15.32
C ALA A 603 -19.45 25.12 -13.95
N VAL A 604 -18.75 25.52 -12.87
CA VAL A 604 -19.17 25.25 -11.49
C VAL A 604 -20.58 25.77 -11.24
N LEU A 605 -20.82 27.06 -11.51
CA LEU A 605 -22.13 27.70 -11.25
C LEU A 605 -23.24 27.06 -12.10
N SER A 606 -22.92 26.64 -13.33
CA SER A 606 -23.81 25.86 -14.17
C SER A 606 -24.16 24.50 -13.57
N GLY A 607 -23.18 23.77 -13.03
CA GLY A 607 -23.39 22.52 -12.32
C GLY A 607 -24.32 22.70 -11.12
N VAL A 608 -24.04 23.70 -10.27
CA VAL A 608 -24.89 24.04 -9.10
C VAL A 608 -26.32 24.36 -9.52
N MET A 609 -26.51 25.13 -10.59
CA MET A 609 -27.85 25.44 -11.11
C MET A 609 -28.60 24.20 -11.59
N GLN A 610 -27.91 23.28 -12.27
CA GLN A 610 -28.50 22.02 -12.72
C GLN A 610 -28.86 21.11 -11.54
N ALA A 611 -27.99 21.03 -10.52
CA ALA A 611 -28.24 20.27 -9.30
C ALA A 611 -29.49 20.79 -8.56
N ASN A 612 -29.56 22.10 -8.31
CA ASN A 612 -30.73 22.71 -7.66
C ASN A 612 -32.02 22.44 -8.45
N THR A 613 -31.98 22.63 -9.77
CA THR A 613 -33.13 22.34 -10.65
C THR A 613 -33.54 20.87 -10.61
N PHE A 614 -32.57 19.96 -10.58
CA PHE A 614 -32.80 18.52 -10.50
C PHE A 614 -33.46 18.13 -9.16
N PHE A 615 -32.97 18.66 -8.04
CA PHE A 615 -33.54 18.39 -6.71
C PHE A 615 -34.95 18.95 -6.58
N ASP A 616 -35.19 20.18 -7.06
CA ASP A 616 -36.52 20.79 -7.11
C ASP A 616 -37.49 19.93 -7.92
N ALA A 617 -37.10 19.54 -9.13
CA ALA A 617 -37.92 18.73 -10.03
C ALA A 617 -38.13 17.29 -9.52
N SER A 618 -37.21 16.78 -8.71
CA SER A 618 -37.31 15.47 -8.05
C SER A 618 -38.13 15.52 -6.75
N GLY A 619 -38.63 16.69 -6.35
CA GLY A 619 -39.48 16.86 -5.17
C GLY A 619 -38.72 16.89 -3.85
N VAL A 620 -37.42 17.18 -3.86
CA VAL A 620 -36.61 17.29 -2.62
C VAL A 620 -37.00 18.59 -1.90
N PRO A 621 -37.46 18.55 -0.64
CA PRO A 621 -37.86 19.76 0.07
C PRO A 621 -36.69 20.74 0.27
N GLU A 622 -36.95 22.05 0.20
CA GLU A 622 -35.94 23.10 0.35
C GLU A 622 -35.12 22.97 1.65
N LYS A 623 -35.78 22.60 2.76
CA LYS A 623 -35.11 22.33 4.03
C LYS A 623 -34.06 21.20 3.91
N VAL A 624 -34.36 20.15 3.16
CA VAL A 624 -33.42 19.05 2.91
C VAL A 624 -32.30 19.54 2.00
N GLN A 625 -32.63 20.23 0.90
CA GLN A 625 -31.63 20.79 -0.01
C GLN A 625 -30.62 21.72 0.70
N SER A 626 -31.10 22.54 1.64
CA SER A 626 -30.26 23.44 2.42
C SER A 626 -29.24 22.72 3.32
N ALA A 627 -29.54 21.49 3.73
CA ALA A 627 -28.72 20.67 4.61
C ALA A 627 -27.81 19.67 3.87
N LEU A 628 -27.95 19.52 2.55
CA LEU A 628 -27.18 18.55 1.78
C LEU A 628 -25.68 18.84 1.86
N ARG A 629 -24.92 17.78 2.14
CA ARG A 629 -23.46 17.74 2.09
C ARG A 629 -23.04 17.25 0.70
N ILE A 630 -22.57 18.15 -0.14
CA ILE A 630 -22.35 17.89 -1.56
C ILE A 630 -20.86 17.93 -1.87
N ILE A 631 -20.35 16.93 -2.61
CA ILE A 631 -19.05 17.01 -3.27
C ILE A 631 -19.29 17.24 -4.75
N SER A 632 -18.65 18.27 -5.31
CA SER A 632 -18.82 18.71 -6.68
C SER A 632 -17.50 18.54 -7.43
N VAL A 633 -17.44 17.55 -8.33
CA VAL A 633 -16.28 17.29 -9.19
C VAL A 633 -16.52 17.91 -10.54
N GLN A 634 -15.61 18.79 -10.95
CA GLN A 634 -15.79 19.62 -12.14
C GLN A 634 -14.80 19.21 -13.22
N ALA A 635 -15.28 18.49 -14.24
CA ALA A 635 -14.51 18.14 -15.43
C ALA A 635 -14.70 19.21 -16.52
N THR A 636 -14.13 20.38 -16.28
CA THR A 636 -14.43 21.62 -17.04
C THR A 636 -13.27 22.13 -17.88
N GLY A 637 -12.17 21.39 -17.98
CA GLY A 637 -10.98 21.79 -18.73
C GLY A 637 -11.10 21.58 -20.24
N ASP A 638 -10.16 22.15 -21.00
CA ASP A 638 -9.86 21.71 -22.36
C ASP A 638 -9.90 20.18 -22.42
N ASP A 639 -10.36 19.65 -23.56
CA ASP A 639 -10.43 18.21 -23.86
C ASP A 639 -9.19 17.41 -23.42
N SER A 640 -8.03 18.06 -23.23
CA SER A 640 -6.71 17.59 -22.84
C SER A 640 -6.47 17.15 -21.38
N THR A 641 -7.38 17.43 -20.42
CA THR A 641 -7.07 17.16 -18.99
C THR A 641 -8.09 16.37 -18.17
N SER A 642 -9.37 16.29 -18.58
CA SER A 642 -10.41 15.74 -17.71
C SER A 642 -10.26 14.26 -17.38
N PHE A 643 -10.21 13.91 -16.10
CA PHE A 643 -9.82 12.58 -15.59
C PHE A 643 -8.54 12.03 -16.27
N GLY A 644 -7.60 12.91 -16.63
CA GLY A 644 -6.36 12.54 -17.34
C GLY A 644 -6.56 12.15 -18.81
N ARG A 645 -7.52 12.75 -19.53
CA ARG A 645 -7.80 12.45 -20.95
C ARG A 645 -7.46 13.61 -21.88
N GLN A 646 -7.05 13.32 -23.12
CA GLN A 646 -6.97 14.23 -24.26
C GLN A 646 -7.95 13.87 -25.38
N GLY A 647 -8.95 14.72 -25.56
CA GLY A 647 -10.11 14.43 -26.38
C GLY A 647 -10.82 13.19 -25.88
N SER A 648 -10.96 12.17 -26.73
CA SER A 648 -11.51 10.88 -26.33
C SER A 648 -10.50 9.90 -25.75
N LYS A 649 -9.21 10.27 -25.67
CA LYS A 649 -8.12 9.35 -25.36
C LYS A 649 -7.59 9.54 -23.95
N LEU A 650 -7.54 8.48 -23.15
CA LEU A 650 -6.89 8.47 -21.84
C LEU A 650 -5.36 8.63 -22.01
N LEU A 651 -4.80 9.64 -21.36
CA LEU A 651 -3.37 9.96 -21.41
C LEU A 651 -2.54 9.11 -20.44
N ALA A 652 -3.10 8.78 -19.28
CA ALA A 652 -2.40 8.06 -18.24
C ALA A 652 -3.35 7.17 -17.43
N PRO A 653 -2.94 5.93 -17.08
CA PRO A 653 -3.57 5.26 -15.94
C PRO A 653 -3.21 6.04 -14.66
N GLY A 654 -4.00 6.02 -13.60
CA GLY A 654 -3.52 6.56 -12.33
C GLY A 654 -2.51 5.60 -11.68
N PRO A 655 -1.81 6.04 -10.63
CA PRO A 655 -0.84 5.22 -9.91
C PRO A 655 -1.48 3.92 -9.38
N TRP A 656 -0.71 2.83 -9.43
CA TRP A 656 -1.07 1.50 -8.92
C TRP A 656 -2.32 0.87 -9.55
N GLY A 657 -2.65 1.25 -10.79
CA GLY A 657 -3.79 0.70 -11.51
C GLY A 657 -5.14 1.33 -11.13
N ALA A 658 -5.16 2.28 -10.20
CA ALA A 658 -6.33 3.11 -9.96
C ALA A 658 -6.49 4.10 -11.12
N SER A 659 -7.68 4.24 -11.68
CA SER A 659 -8.01 5.30 -12.63
C SER A 659 -7.95 6.68 -11.97
N PRO A 660 -7.70 7.76 -12.74
CA PRO A 660 -7.76 9.13 -12.20
C PRO A 660 -9.09 9.44 -11.51
N LEU A 661 -10.20 8.94 -12.04
CA LEU A 661 -11.52 9.07 -11.42
C LEU A 661 -11.60 8.35 -10.07
N GLU A 662 -11.10 7.10 -9.95
CA GLU A 662 -11.06 6.39 -8.66
C GLU A 662 -10.33 7.21 -7.60
N LEU A 663 -9.16 7.76 -7.95
CA LEU A 663 -8.39 8.58 -7.03
C LEU A 663 -9.15 9.84 -6.62
N VAL A 664 -9.75 10.57 -7.55
CA VAL A 664 -10.61 11.74 -7.23
C VAL A 664 -11.71 11.34 -6.25
N LEU A 665 -12.37 10.20 -6.45
CA LEU A 665 -13.40 9.71 -5.53
C LEU A 665 -12.87 9.38 -4.14
N LEU A 666 -11.62 8.89 -4.02
CA LEU A 666 -10.96 8.69 -2.73
C LEU A 666 -10.63 10.01 -2.04
N THR A 667 -10.25 11.06 -2.79
CA THR A 667 -10.12 12.42 -2.23
C THR A 667 -11.43 12.85 -1.57
N CYS A 668 -12.56 12.58 -2.21
CA CYS A 668 -13.88 13.02 -1.75
C CYS A 668 -14.24 12.50 -0.35
N GLN A 669 -13.69 11.35 0.05
CA GLN A 669 -13.95 10.73 1.36
C GLN A 669 -13.23 11.42 2.53
N GLN A 670 -12.33 12.37 2.26
CA GLN A 670 -11.58 13.10 3.28
C GLN A 670 -12.28 14.39 3.73
N PHE A 671 -13.29 14.86 2.99
CA PHE A 671 -13.96 16.12 3.26
C PHE A 671 -15.02 16.01 4.35
N ARG A 672 -15.04 17.00 5.24
CA ARG A 672 -15.98 17.11 6.36
C ARG A 672 -16.91 18.31 6.14
N PHE A 673 -18.08 18.25 6.77
CA PHE A 673 -19.12 19.28 6.68
C PHE A 673 -19.63 19.61 8.09
N GLY A 674 -19.64 20.91 8.43
CA GLY A 674 -20.28 21.40 9.65
C GLY A 674 -21.74 21.79 9.42
N ARG A 675 -22.07 22.08 8.16
CA ARG A 675 -23.39 22.48 7.66
C ARG A 675 -23.54 22.09 6.19
N GLY A 676 -24.74 22.24 5.65
CA GLY A 676 -25.00 22.03 4.24
C GLY A 676 -24.14 22.95 3.35
N GLY A 677 -23.69 22.42 2.23
CA GLY A 677 -22.77 23.11 1.34
C GLY A 677 -22.09 22.17 0.36
N ARG A 678 -21.11 22.70 -0.37
CA ARG A 678 -20.46 22.06 -1.52
C ARG A 678 -18.95 22.18 -1.42
N TRP A 679 -18.24 21.07 -1.32
CA TRP A 679 -16.81 21.04 -1.64
C TRP A 679 -16.64 20.88 -3.15
N ILE A 680 -15.91 21.80 -3.76
CA ILE A 680 -15.62 21.84 -5.19
C ILE A 680 -14.21 21.32 -5.38
N VAL A 681 -14.08 20.29 -6.20
CA VAL A 681 -12.84 19.54 -6.44
C VAL A 681 -12.56 19.51 -7.94
N ASP A 682 -11.32 19.81 -8.30
CA ASP A 682 -10.77 19.63 -9.65
C ASP A 682 -10.66 18.14 -10.02
N ASP A 683 -11.00 17.78 -11.26
CA ASP A 683 -10.96 16.41 -11.75
C ASP A 683 -9.57 15.96 -12.21
N ALA A 684 -8.63 16.90 -12.29
CA ALA A 684 -7.24 16.65 -12.66
C ALA A 684 -6.30 16.47 -11.46
N SER A 685 -6.82 16.46 -10.23
CA SER A 685 -6.00 16.41 -9.01
C SER A 685 -6.48 15.40 -7.96
N PHE A 686 -5.55 14.61 -7.41
CA PHE A 686 -5.75 13.79 -6.21
C PHE A 686 -4.95 14.37 -5.04
N CYS A 687 -5.51 14.41 -3.84
CA CYS A 687 -4.76 14.84 -2.65
C CYS A 687 -4.98 13.94 -1.44
N VAL A 688 -3.93 13.84 -0.62
CA VAL A 688 -3.95 13.14 0.68
C VAL A 688 -3.68 14.16 1.77
N LEU A 689 -4.66 14.34 2.65
CA LEU A 689 -4.57 15.30 3.75
C LEU A 689 -3.74 14.71 4.89
N SER A 690 -2.89 15.54 5.49
CA SER A 690 -2.04 15.12 6.59
C SER A 690 -2.67 15.24 7.97
N ARG A 691 -3.85 15.84 8.05
CA ARG A 691 -4.66 15.89 9.27
C ARG A 691 -6.13 15.76 8.92
N GLU A 692 -6.94 15.36 9.90
CA GLU A 692 -8.38 15.36 9.72
C GLU A 692 -8.84 16.79 9.46
N LEU A 693 -9.60 16.97 8.39
CA LEU A 693 -10.07 18.28 7.98
C LEU A 693 -11.12 18.76 8.97
N GLN A 694 -10.87 19.92 9.58
CA GLN A 694 -11.90 20.55 10.40
C GLN A 694 -13.07 20.96 9.50
N PRO A 695 -14.33 20.76 9.93
CA PRO A 695 -15.47 21.15 9.14
C PRO A 695 -15.46 22.67 8.88
N PRO A 696 -15.69 23.12 7.63
CA PRO A 696 -15.82 24.53 7.28
C PRO A 696 -16.80 25.29 8.18
N THR A 697 -16.42 26.49 8.62
CA THR A 697 -17.30 27.36 9.41
C THR A 697 -17.76 28.58 8.61
N ALA A 698 -16.93 29.12 7.72
CA ALA A 698 -17.27 30.23 6.85
C ALA A 698 -18.06 29.80 5.59
N ASP A 699 -18.65 30.78 4.91
CA ASP A 699 -19.45 30.56 3.69
C ASP A 699 -18.59 30.24 2.47
N VAL A 700 -17.34 30.69 2.49
CA VAL A 700 -16.31 30.35 1.49
C VAL A 700 -15.09 29.89 2.24
N CYS A 701 -14.64 28.66 1.99
CA CYS A 701 -13.39 28.16 2.56
C CYS A 701 -12.46 27.66 1.46
N VAL A 702 -11.19 28.02 1.56
CA VAL A 702 -10.15 27.61 0.63
C VAL A 702 -9.26 26.59 1.33
N LEU A 703 -9.06 25.43 0.71
CA LEU A 703 -8.12 24.45 1.24
C LEU A 703 -6.69 24.88 0.92
N ALA A 704 -5.85 24.93 1.95
CA ALA A 704 -4.47 25.37 1.85
C ALA A 704 -3.48 24.34 2.42
N CYS A 705 -2.24 24.40 1.96
CA CYS A 705 -1.12 23.59 2.44
C CYS A 705 0.14 24.44 2.67
N ALA A 706 1.09 23.91 3.43
CA ALA A 706 2.40 24.53 3.56
C ALA A 706 3.12 24.55 2.19
N PRO A 707 3.86 25.63 1.87
CA PRO A 707 4.56 25.73 0.60
C PRO A 707 5.69 24.70 0.51
N ASN A 708 5.79 24.01 -0.62
CA ASN A 708 6.92 23.15 -0.93
C ASN A 708 8.02 23.94 -1.65
N ALA A 709 9.29 23.59 -1.44
CA ALA A 709 10.41 24.33 -2.04
C ALA A 709 10.38 24.33 -3.58
N ASP A 710 9.93 23.22 -4.18
CA ASP A 710 9.83 23.05 -5.63
C ASP A 710 8.58 23.74 -6.24
N ASP A 711 7.58 24.02 -5.42
CA ASP A 711 6.29 24.58 -5.81
C ASP A 711 6.40 26.09 -6.16
N VAL A 712 7.25 26.81 -5.41
CA VAL A 712 7.55 28.25 -5.59
C VAL A 712 8.21 28.54 -6.95
N LEU A 713 8.82 27.54 -7.59
CA LEU A 713 9.49 27.71 -8.89
C LEU A 713 8.51 27.77 -10.08
N ARG A 714 7.23 27.42 -9.89
CA ARG A 714 6.23 27.48 -10.97
C ARG A 714 5.66 28.91 -11.12
N PRO A 715 5.64 29.50 -12.33
CA PRO A 715 5.18 30.88 -12.53
C PRO A 715 3.78 31.18 -12.00
N VAL A 716 2.84 30.24 -12.18
CA VAL A 716 1.45 30.36 -11.69
C VAL A 716 1.41 30.37 -10.16
N GLN A 717 2.15 29.49 -9.51
CA GLN A 717 2.17 29.42 -8.04
C GLN A 717 2.85 30.64 -7.42
N ALA A 718 3.94 31.12 -8.04
CA ALA A 718 4.58 32.37 -7.64
C ALA A 718 3.62 33.57 -7.77
N ALA A 719 2.82 33.62 -8.84
CA ALA A 719 1.79 34.64 -9.02
C ALA A 719 0.70 34.56 -7.95
N VAL A 720 0.18 33.36 -7.65
CA VAL A 720 -0.80 33.13 -6.57
C VAL A 720 -0.24 33.54 -5.22
N GLN A 721 1.02 33.21 -4.93
CA GLN A 721 1.68 33.58 -3.67
C GLN A 721 1.85 35.09 -3.53
N LYS A 722 2.28 35.77 -4.59
CA LYS A 722 2.32 37.25 -4.65
C LYS A 722 0.93 37.85 -4.42
N ALA A 723 -0.09 37.21 -4.97
CA ALA A 723 -1.48 37.60 -4.80
C ALA A 723 -1.92 37.47 -3.33
N LEU A 724 -1.69 36.31 -2.69
CA LEU A 724 -1.99 36.09 -1.27
C LEU A 724 -1.37 37.18 -0.39
N ILE A 725 -0.08 37.46 -0.59
CA ILE A 725 0.65 38.52 0.14
C ILE A 725 -0.01 39.88 -0.06
N LYS A 726 -0.33 40.25 -1.30
CA LYS A 726 -0.96 41.55 -1.63
C LYS A 726 -2.37 41.70 -1.08
N SER A 727 -3.15 40.61 -1.03
CA SER A 727 -4.52 40.62 -0.52
C SER A 727 -4.64 40.75 1.00
N GLY A 728 -3.52 40.62 1.74
CA GLY A 728 -3.53 40.59 3.20
C GLY A 728 -4.28 39.37 3.77
N LEU A 729 -4.53 38.33 2.95
CA LEU A 729 -5.10 37.06 3.38
C LEU A 729 -4.01 36.29 4.12
N ASP A 730 -3.81 36.66 5.38
CA ASP A 730 -2.81 36.06 6.25
C ASP A 730 -3.42 34.77 6.84
N ALA A 731 -2.99 33.61 6.34
CA ALA A 731 -3.36 32.31 6.92
C ALA A 731 -2.71 32.08 8.30
N SER A 732 -2.02 33.08 8.82
CA SER A 732 -1.36 33.13 10.14
C SER A 732 -2.34 33.10 11.31
N SER A 733 -3.65 33.31 11.07
CA SER A 733 -4.66 33.39 12.14
C SER A 733 -4.96 32.07 12.85
N THR A 734 -4.48 30.92 12.36
CA THR A 734 -4.72 29.62 13.04
C THR A 734 -3.49 28.91 13.59
N GLN A 735 -2.26 29.41 13.40
CA GLN A 735 -1.09 28.98 14.20
C GLN A 735 0.13 29.90 13.96
N ASN A 736 0.70 30.39 15.06
CA ASN A 736 1.90 31.22 15.05
C ASN A 736 3.05 30.50 14.31
N SER A 737 3.69 31.19 13.37
CA SER A 737 4.96 30.85 12.68
C SER A 737 4.93 29.84 11.51
N LEU A 738 4.14 30.07 10.46
CA LEU A 738 4.28 29.38 9.17
C LEU A 738 4.46 30.36 8.00
N PRO A 739 5.26 30.02 6.97
CA PRO A 739 5.36 30.78 5.72
C PRO A 739 4.02 30.83 4.97
N THR A 740 3.84 31.81 4.08
CA THR A 740 2.62 32.01 3.27
C THR A 740 2.20 30.70 2.58
N PRO A 741 0.96 30.21 2.78
CA PRO A 741 0.55 28.88 2.31
C PRO A 741 0.36 28.81 0.80
N THR A 742 0.47 27.60 0.24
CA THR A 742 0.06 27.26 -1.12
C THR A 742 -1.44 26.90 -1.11
N VAL A 743 -2.19 27.44 -2.07
CA VAL A 743 -3.63 27.20 -2.20
C VAL A 743 -3.90 26.00 -3.11
N LEU A 744 -4.77 25.09 -2.64
CA LEU A 744 -5.23 23.95 -3.43
C LEU A 744 -6.41 24.35 -4.33
N PRO A 745 -6.61 23.68 -5.47
CA PRO A 745 -7.80 23.85 -6.31
C PRO A 745 -9.02 23.17 -5.69
N VAL A 746 -9.24 23.36 -4.39
CA VAL A 746 -10.34 22.78 -3.61
C VAL A 746 -10.94 23.87 -2.74
N MET A 747 -12.24 24.07 -2.87
CA MET A 747 -12.96 25.16 -2.20
C MET A 747 -14.31 24.69 -1.69
N PHE A 748 -14.69 25.11 -0.49
CA PHE A 748 -16.03 24.93 0.05
C PHE A 748 -16.87 26.18 -0.17
N LEU A 749 -18.13 25.98 -0.58
CA LEU A 749 -19.18 26.99 -0.59
C LEU A 749 -20.36 26.52 0.26
N SER A 750 -20.83 27.34 1.19
CA SER A 750 -22.11 27.08 1.88
C SER A 750 -23.28 27.08 0.88
N THR A 751 -24.39 26.47 1.27
CA THR A 751 -25.59 26.49 0.42
C THR A 751 -26.06 27.91 0.11
N GLU A 752 -25.95 28.82 1.09
CA GLU A 752 -26.29 30.24 0.95
C GLU A 752 -25.40 30.93 -0.09
N ALA A 753 -24.08 30.76 0.01
CA ALA A 753 -23.13 31.35 -0.93
C ALA A 753 -23.32 30.81 -2.35
N ALA A 754 -23.47 29.50 -2.50
CA ALA A 754 -23.71 28.87 -3.80
C ALA A 754 -24.99 29.39 -4.47
N ASN A 755 -26.07 29.57 -3.69
CA ASN A 755 -27.32 30.12 -4.21
C ASN A 755 -27.21 31.61 -4.59
N ALA A 756 -26.50 32.41 -3.80
CA ALA A 756 -26.27 33.82 -4.12
C ALA A 756 -25.45 34.00 -5.42
N LEU A 757 -24.38 33.21 -5.57
CA LEU A 757 -23.53 33.23 -6.78
C LEU A 757 -24.31 32.81 -8.02
N THR A 758 -25.12 31.74 -7.93
CA THR A 758 -25.94 31.30 -9.07
C THR A 758 -27.03 32.30 -9.45
N GLN A 759 -27.61 33.03 -8.48
CA GLN A 759 -28.52 34.14 -8.78
C GLN A 759 -27.83 35.29 -9.51
N SER A 760 -26.57 35.59 -9.16
CA SER A 760 -25.76 36.60 -9.86
C SER A 760 -25.43 36.16 -11.29
N ALA A 761 -25.01 34.90 -11.48
CA ALA A 761 -24.76 34.32 -12.81
C ALA A 761 -26.01 34.33 -13.72
N LYS A 762 -27.20 34.04 -13.18
CA LYS A 762 -28.48 34.11 -13.91
C LYS A 762 -28.79 35.51 -14.47
N LYS A 763 -28.19 36.57 -13.91
CA LYS A 763 -28.33 37.96 -14.40
C LYS A 763 -27.37 38.30 -15.55
N GLY A 764 -26.69 37.31 -16.14
CA GLY A 764 -25.86 37.48 -17.33
C GLY A 764 -24.38 37.78 -17.03
N VAL A 765 -23.90 37.48 -15.83
CA VAL A 765 -22.48 37.58 -15.48
C VAL A 765 -21.77 36.33 -16.02
N GLN A 766 -20.87 36.49 -17.00
CA GLN A 766 -20.02 35.41 -17.52
C GLN A 766 -18.59 35.57 -17.02
N CYS A 767 -18.10 34.57 -16.29
CA CYS A 767 -16.78 34.54 -15.70
C CYS A 767 -15.92 33.44 -16.33
N LYS A 768 -14.76 33.86 -16.85
CA LYS A 768 -13.79 32.95 -17.50
C LYS A 768 -12.64 32.52 -16.60
N GLY A 769 -12.55 33.04 -15.38
CA GLY A 769 -11.49 32.69 -14.44
C GLY A 769 -11.81 31.46 -13.59
N SER A 770 -11.11 31.38 -12.46
CA SER A 770 -11.30 30.35 -11.44
C SER A 770 -12.06 30.92 -10.24
N LEU A 771 -12.66 30.06 -9.41
CA LEU A 771 -13.33 30.51 -8.18
C LEU A 771 -12.38 31.32 -7.28
N LEU A 772 -11.11 30.93 -7.23
CA LEU A 772 -10.10 31.63 -6.44
C LEU A 772 -9.85 33.06 -6.97
N THR A 773 -9.75 33.24 -8.29
CA THR A 773 -9.56 34.56 -8.89
C THR A 773 -10.84 35.39 -8.85
N ASP A 774 -11.97 34.79 -9.20
CA ASP A 774 -13.21 35.52 -9.52
C ASP A 774 -14.02 35.85 -8.27
N ILE A 775 -13.84 35.08 -7.19
CA ILE A 775 -14.59 35.25 -5.94
C ILE A 775 -13.66 35.77 -4.85
N VAL A 776 -12.62 35.00 -4.51
CA VAL A 776 -11.77 35.31 -3.35
C VAL A 776 -10.90 36.54 -3.62
N PHE A 777 -10.07 36.50 -4.65
CA PHE A 777 -9.12 37.59 -4.91
C PHE A 777 -9.76 38.84 -5.48
N ALA A 778 -10.83 38.73 -6.25
CA ALA A 778 -11.56 39.90 -6.76
C ALA A 778 -12.04 40.81 -5.61
N SER A 779 -12.47 40.26 -4.48
CA SER A 779 -12.91 41.06 -3.32
C SER A 779 -11.78 41.78 -2.57
N LYS A 780 -10.51 41.33 -2.72
CA LYS A 780 -9.38 41.76 -1.89
C LYS A 780 -8.24 42.46 -2.64
N MET A 781 -8.28 42.51 -3.97
CA MET A 781 -7.20 43.07 -4.80
C MET A 781 -7.62 44.30 -5.58
N ASP A 782 -6.64 45.12 -5.94
CA ASP A 782 -6.81 46.11 -6.99
C ASP A 782 -6.85 45.46 -8.38
N LYS A 783 -7.51 46.13 -9.33
CA LYS A 783 -7.65 45.66 -10.72
C LYS A 783 -6.30 45.32 -11.37
N GLY A 784 -5.24 46.08 -11.13
CA GLY A 784 -3.93 45.84 -11.72
C GLY A 784 -3.32 44.53 -11.25
N SER A 785 -3.31 44.30 -9.94
CA SER A 785 -2.81 43.05 -9.35
C SER A 785 -3.64 41.83 -9.76
N TRP A 786 -4.96 41.98 -9.88
CA TRP A 786 -5.83 40.89 -10.34
C TRP A 786 -5.54 40.53 -11.80
N ILE A 787 -5.31 41.52 -12.67
CA ILE A 787 -4.99 41.30 -14.09
C ILE A 787 -3.64 40.56 -14.24
N GLU A 788 -2.64 40.89 -13.41
CA GLU A 788 -1.38 40.15 -13.38
C GLU A 788 -1.61 38.66 -13.07
N LEU A 789 -2.42 38.36 -12.06
CA LEU A 789 -2.77 36.98 -11.68
C LEU A 789 -3.57 36.27 -12.78
N TYR A 790 -4.60 36.93 -13.31
CA TYR A 790 -5.45 36.41 -14.39
C TYR A 790 -4.62 36.04 -15.63
N SER A 791 -3.67 36.89 -15.99
CA SER A 791 -2.76 36.65 -17.12
C SER A 791 -1.75 35.53 -16.81
N ALA A 792 -1.21 35.49 -15.60
CA ALA A 792 -0.27 34.44 -15.17
C ALA A 792 -0.92 33.05 -15.18
N MET A 793 -2.23 32.96 -14.94
CA MET A 793 -3.01 31.72 -15.05
C MET A 793 -3.30 31.31 -16.50
N GLY A 794 -2.82 32.05 -17.51
CA GLY A 794 -3.01 31.71 -18.92
C GLY A 794 -4.44 31.92 -19.42
N LEU A 795 -5.27 32.69 -18.70
CA LEU A 795 -6.66 32.92 -19.05
C LEU A 795 -6.77 33.95 -20.17
N VAL A 796 -7.54 33.64 -21.22
CA VAL A 796 -7.66 34.45 -22.45
C VAL A 796 -9.05 35.08 -22.55
N GLY A 797 -9.13 36.37 -22.90
CA GLY A 797 -10.40 37.07 -23.12
C GLY A 797 -10.34 38.58 -22.90
N ASP A 798 -11.51 39.23 -22.89
CA ASP A 798 -11.64 40.64 -22.50
C ASP A 798 -11.46 40.76 -20.98
N VAL A 799 -10.25 41.17 -20.60
CA VAL A 799 -9.82 41.32 -19.21
C VAL A 799 -10.65 42.35 -18.44
N ALA A 800 -11.14 43.41 -19.10
CA ALA A 800 -11.95 44.42 -18.45
C ALA A 800 -13.35 43.89 -18.11
N ALA A 801 -13.97 43.17 -19.05
CA ALA A 801 -15.24 42.49 -18.83
C ALA A 801 -15.09 41.38 -17.75
N ALA A 802 -14.00 40.62 -17.78
CA ALA A 802 -13.72 39.57 -16.80
C ALA A 802 -13.59 40.13 -15.37
N TRP A 803 -12.90 41.26 -15.21
CA TRP A 803 -12.80 41.95 -13.92
C TRP A 803 -14.17 42.43 -13.42
N GLU A 804 -14.98 43.07 -14.27
CA GLU A 804 -16.33 43.51 -13.87
C GLU A 804 -17.23 42.34 -13.47
N ALA A 805 -17.12 41.21 -14.18
CA ALA A 805 -17.86 40.00 -13.87
C ALA A 805 -17.44 39.43 -12.51
N ALA A 806 -16.13 39.33 -12.27
CA ALA A 806 -15.57 38.89 -10.99
C ALA A 806 -16.02 39.80 -9.82
N GLN A 807 -16.00 41.13 -10.00
CA GLN A 807 -16.52 42.08 -8.99
C GLN A 807 -18.01 41.87 -8.67
N LYS A 808 -18.84 41.57 -9.68
CA LYS A 808 -20.27 41.31 -9.49
C LYS A 808 -20.53 39.98 -8.77
N LEU A 809 -19.71 38.96 -9.00
CA LEU A 809 -19.80 37.70 -8.27
C LEU A 809 -19.32 37.86 -6.83
N SER A 810 -18.17 38.48 -6.62
CA SER A 810 -17.63 38.69 -5.28
C SER A 810 -18.56 39.55 -4.41
N ALA A 811 -19.17 40.59 -4.98
CA ALA A 811 -20.16 41.42 -4.29
C ALA A 811 -21.49 40.69 -3.99
N ALA A 812 -21.76 39.54 -4.62
CA ALA A 812 -22.98 38.76 -4.37
C ALA A 812 -22.90 37.96 -3.05
N ILE A 813 -21.70 37.80 -2.48
CA ILE A 813 -21.47 37.12 -1.22
C ILE A 813 -20.79 38.08 -0.24
N ASP A 814 -21.39 38.27 0.93
CA ASP A 814 -20.82 39.09 2.00
C ASP A 814 -20.08 38.19 3.00
N ALA A 815 -19.05 37.49 2.51
CA ALA A 815 -18.36 36.47 3.27
C ALA A 815 -16.85 36.62 3.19
N GLU A 816 -16.20 36.70 4.35
CA GLU A 816 -14.75 36.52 4.43
C GLU A 816 -14.38 35.07 4.10
N ALA A 817 -13.37 34.89 3.25
CA ALA A 817 -12.86 33.57 2.92
C ALA A 817 -12.02 33.02 4.07
N GLU A 818 -12.39 31.85 4.59
CA GLU A 818 -11.62 31.09 5.57
C GLU A 818 -10.57 30.23 4.83
N PHE A 819 -9.37 30.11 5.40
CA PHE A 819 -8.36 29.15 4.91
C PHE A 819 -8.31 27.97 5.85
N VAL A 820 -8.75 26.81 5.36
CA VAL A 820 -8.67 25.57 6.13
C VAL A 820 -7.41 24.84 5.69
N SER A 821 -6.54 24.50 6.63
CA SER A 821 -5.31 23.76 6.30
C SER A 821 -5.54 22.24 6.35
N GLY A 822 -5.01 21.52 5.36
CA GLY A 822 -4.90 20.07 5.34
C GLY A 822 -3.66 19.53 6.10
N GLY A 823 -2.97 20.40 6.83
CA GLY A 823 -1.72 20.16 7.55
C GLY A 823 -0.47 20.53 6.74
N ASP A 824 0.69 20.30 7.34
CA ASP A 824 1.98 20.77 6.82
C ASP A 824 2.54 19.87 5.70
N LYS A 825 1.97 18.67 5.52
CA LYS A 825 2.46 17.65 4.57
C LYS A 825 1.36 17.17 3.62
N VAL A 826 0.57 18.08 3.06
CA VAL A 826 -0.42 17.67 2.04
C VAL A 826 0.31 17.29 0.75
N THR A 827 0.08 16.07 0.26
CA THR A 827 0.60 15.65 -1.05
C THR A 827 -0.49 15.78 -2.10
N ILE A 828 -0.17 16.44 -3.22
CA ILE A 828 -1.06 16.66 -4.36
C ILE A 828 -0.43 16.04 -5.60
N TYR A 829 -1.28 15.44 -6.42
CA TYR A 829 -0.92 14.73 -7.62
C TYR A 829 -1.79 15.21 -8.76
N ARG A 830 -1.17 15.77 -9.81
CA ARG A 830 -1.88 16.30 -10.99
C ARG A 830 -1.71 15.39 -12.21
N PHE A 831 -2.79 15.17 -12.96
CA PHE A 831 -2.84 14.32 -14.14
C PHE A 831 -2.63 15.09 -15.48
N SER A 832 -1.94 16.23 -15.43
CA SER A 832 -1.99 17.28 -16.48
C SER A 832 -1.20 17.01 -17.76
N SER A 833 -0.07 16.30 -17.69
CA SER A 833 0.81 16.01 -18.83
C SER A 833 1.57 14.72 -18.61
N LEU A 834 2.13 14.14 -19.68
CA LEU A 834 2.94 12.93 -19.56
C LEU A 834 4.18 13.12 -18.66
N GLU A 835 4.82 14.29 -18.70
CA GLU A 835 5.98 14.58 -17.84
C GLU A 835 5.59 14.81 -16.38
N GLU A 836 4.46 15.50 -16.13
CA GLU A 836 3.91 15.60 -14.77
C GLU A 836 3.46 14.24 -14.24
N TYR A 837 2.93 13.38 -15.11
CA TYR A 837 2.59 12.01 -14.79
C TYR A 837 3.82 11.16 -14.45
N LYS A 838 4.94 11.29 -15.19
CA LYS A 838 6.22 10.65 -14.85
C LYS A 838 6.72 11.09 -13.47
N SER A 839 6.61 12.39 -13.19
CA SER A 839 6.97 12.94 -11.89
C SER A 839 6.05 12.40 -10.79
N LEU A 840 4.75 12.29 -11.06
CA LEU A 840 3.73 11.75 -10.16
C LEU A 840 4.00 10.30 -9.80
N ILE A 841 4.24 9.41 -10.77
CA ILE A 841 4.53 7.99 -10.49
C ILE A 841 5.78 7.86 -9.61
N ARG A 842 6.86 8.56 -9.97
CA ARG A 842 8.12 8.53 -9.20
C ARG A 842 7.92 9.04 -7.79
N LYS A 843 7.21 10.16 -7.64
CA LYS A 843 6.90 10.76 -6.33
C LYS A 843 6.00 9.87 -5.49
N ALA A 844 4.95 9.30 -6.06
CA ALA A 844 4.02 8.41 -5.37
C ALA A 844 4.67 7.10 -4.90
N LYS A 845 5.62 6.55 -5.69
CA LYS A 845 6.42 5.37 -5.29
C LYS A 845 7.44 5.68 -4.18
N SER A 846 7.97 6.90 -4.16
CA SER A 846 8.93 7.34 -3.12
C SER A 846 8.28 7.85 -1.84
N ASP A 847 7.01 8.24 -1.91
CA ASP A 847 6.22 8.71 -0.78
C ASP A 847 5.68 7.48 -0.03
N PRO A 848 6.15 7.20 1.20
CA PRO A 848 5.79 5.98 1.94
C PRO A 848 4.29 5.84 2.17
N ASP A 849 3.65 6.97 2.45
CA ASP A 849 2.23 7.10 2.72
C ASP A 849 1.41 6.77 1.46
N MET A 850 1.88 7.24 0.31
CA MET A 850 1.24 6.96 -0.97
C MET A 850 1.53 5.54 -1.47
N ASN A 851 2.74 5.03 -1.26
CA ASN A 851 3.08 3.63 -1.51
C ASN A 851 2.20 2.67 -0.68
N SER A 852 1.72 3.06 0.50
CA SER A 852 0.75 2.27 1.27
C SER A 852 -0.61 2.12 0.55
N LEU A 853 -1.05 3.13 -0.22
CA LEU A 853 -2.29 3.05 -1.01
C LEU A 853 -2.19 2.06 -2.18
N ALA A 854 -0.98 1.76 -2.66
CA ALA A 854 -0.75 0.77 -3.71
C ALA A 854 -1.31 -0.62 -3.35
N PHE A 855 -1.28 -0.94 -2.06
CA PHE A 855 -1.68 -2.23 -1.53
C PHE A 855 -3.12 -2.23 -1.00
N LEU A 856 -3.84 -1.10 -1.08
CA LEU A 856 -5.19 -0.96 -0.55
C LEU A 856 -6.22 -1.78 -1.34
N ALA A 857 -6.08 -1.85 -2.67
CA ALA A 857 -6.91 -2.69 -3.52
C ALA A 857 -6.73 -4.18 -3.20
N ALA A 858 -5.47 -4.62 -2.99
CA ALA A 858 -5.18 -5.99 -2.57
C ALA A 858 -5.73 -6.28 -1.16
N THR A 859 -5.62 -5.32 -0.23
CA THR A 859 -6.21 -5.44 1.12
C THR A 859 -7.73 -5.57 1.07
N LEU A 860 -8.40 -4.82 0.19
CA LEU A 860 -9.85 -4.91 -0.02
C LEU A 860 -10.27 -6.26 -0.60
N ALA A 861 -9.58 -6.71 -1.64
CA ALA A 861 -9.85 -8.00 -2.28
C ALA A 861 -9.64 -9.15 -1.31
N TRP A 862 -8.57 -9.09 -0.53
CA TRP A 862 -8.29 -10.03 0.55
C TRP A 862 -9.44 -10.09 1.56
N ARG A 863 -9.87 -8.93 2.06
CA ARG A 863 -10.96 -8.85 3.02
C ARG A 863 -12.29 -9.37 2.44
N GLU A 864 -12.59 -9.10 1.18
CA GLU A 864 -13.77 -9.68 0.52
C GLU A 864 -13.70 -11.20 0.50
N GLN A 865 -12.56 -11.75 0.11
CA GLN A 865 -12.36 -13.20 0.04
C GLN A 865 -12.45 -13.85 1.43
N TRP A 866 -11.96 -13.17 2.47
CA TRP A 866 -12.09 -13.61 3.85
C TRP A 866 -13.53 -13.54 4.35
N ALA A 867 -14.23 -12.43 4.07
CA ALA A 867 -15.63 -12.22 4.47
C ALA A 867 -16.62 -13.14 3.74
N ILE A 868 -16.25 -13.70 2.58
CA ILE A 868 -17.03 -14.74 1.89
C ILE A 868 -16.98 -16.09 2.65
N GLY A 869 -16.08 -16.23 3.62
CA GLY A 869 -16.04 -17.36 4.55
C GLY A 869 -17.01 -17.28 5.73
N GLU A 870 -17.64 -16.12 5.97
CA GLU A 870 -18.76 -15.91 6.91
C GLU A 870 -20.10 -15.92 6.17
#